data_AF-A0A369RKU9-F1
#
_entry.id   AF-A0A369RKU9-F1
#
_cell.length_a   1.000
_cell.length_b   1.000
_cell.length_c   1.000
_cell.angle_alpha   90.00
_cell.angle_beta   90.00
_cell.angle_gamma   90.00
#
_symmetry.space_group_name_H-M   'P 1'
#
loop_
_entity.id
_entity.type
_entity.pdbx_description
1 polymer ?
#
loop_
_entity_poly.entity_id
_entity_poly.type
_entity_poly.pdbx_seq_one_letter_code
_entity_poly.pdbx_strand_id
1 'polypeptide(L)'
;MHGNGENIGLIRTLLNGNCREFVERFESFLDQCPSFLHSVGKDRFFSAFFFGMFATAFDSAIVNNNERIFFRFDNDPHNPGKGNLKVAVLTDEVDQRGNRIVRCYTFADRQNSLGSRFSEEERQWIEDELLQIQGIRRRRIAWQEYKTFVWAWNQGEDEGEEAVRCMQFREGEAFTGNSASLCDGFDEITRTPGLQNNYLPNLINGLADNNAVNIRDNIEYVLQYILDTYDRYNQSLNFNGIESDYHGFLSGFLMNFRYRHTAGIYLELFIGGGYTDITFLVRGVQRLGDSVPIIIELKAGRRSAADALEQAENYVNRCPVSSLSIHTSSGNAVCVGLNFDLNRRRFQLSTENFLEREYSLVERLFEPLANQEVEENVRDYLLHPSFGVPAVPGVKSRGGVSARDRRVFLYTTGFTFGSTAFTRRRVVLRDGNEVYVTKYLFEYHDNDRMLGPQGGIAQVNVGDRVLTMVLHALLEREERVVVFHIRHILGHQFPNMGLNLTQWPNARVYEVMCQLDPNRRNEADLGLTVNIIPFQSPANYLQNRGNAVFQGDLLQVGSVSNVHSAADIMMNTGWQVRNRHAQVFQAISNVLFPLRWTVNRDNAREAGFHSILHGLFYACSNPARVIIEFQLGGGQKVDLVLLRSVEARDGTHPIVIELKFAGTGELQRKIVEANTQLGSYFNARGYKRITDGNTVVLTYAIFNDRAQRPNTLISVKDVLRIKDNLGHSSADDLPGR
;
A
#
# COMPACT_ATOMS: atom_id res chain seq x y z
N MET A 1 -2.07 0.91 33.84
CA MET A 1 -0.66 0.71 34.22
C MET A 1 -0.21 -0.55 33.48
N HIS A 2 0.81 -0.58 32.62
CA HIS A 2 2.09 0.14 32.59
C HIS A 2 2.28 0.93 31.28
N GLY A 3 2.42 2.26 31.38
CA GLY A 3 3.21 2.99 30.39
C GLY A 3 4.66 2.74 30.76
N ASN A 4 5.38 1.94 29.96
CA ASN A 4 6.79 1.72 30.20
C ASN A 4 7.49 3.06 30.03
N GLY A 5 7.98 3.60 31.16
CA GLY A 5 8.54 4.94 31.31
C GLY A 5 9.89 5.14 30.63
N GLU A 6 9.97 4.80 29.34
CA GLU A 6 11.01 5.31 28.47
C GLU A 6 10.39 6.45 27.66
N ASN A 7 10.99 7.64 27.74
CA ASN A 7 10.64 8.78 26.88
C ASN A 7 11.09 8.51 25.44
N ILE A 8 10.52 7.48 24.79
CA ILE A 8 10.84 7.04 23.43
C ILE A 8 10.03 7.87 22.43
N GLY A 9 10.25 9.17 22.38
CA GLY A 9 9.74 10.03 21.31
C GLY A 9 10.87 10.37 20.34
N LEU A 10 10.60 10.38 19.03
CA LEU A 10 11.61 10.83 18.05
C LEU A 10 12.08 12.26 18.38
N ILE A 11 11.16 13.16 18.76
CA ILE A 11 11.52 14.49 19.25
C ILE A 11 12.30 14.43 20.57
N ARG A 12 12.01 13.50 21.51
CA ARG A 12 12.80 13.43 22.76
C ARG A 12 14.28 13.16 22.48
N THR A 13 14.58 12.27 21.54
CA THR A 13 15.96 11.98 21.14
C THR A 13 16.66 13.24 20.62
N LEU A 14 15.96 14.03 19.82
CA LEU A 14 16.45 15.32 19.34
C LEU A 14 16.64 16.31 20.50
N LEU A 15 15.65 16.41 21.40
CA LEU A 15 15.67 17.27 22.59
C LEU A 15 16.80 16.93 23.55
N ASN A 16 17.21 15.67 23.65
CA ASN A 16 18.36 15.23 24.45
C ASN A 16 19.72 15.51 23.75
N GLY A 17 19.70 16.12 22.55
CA GLY A 17 20.91 16.40 21.76
C GLY A 17 21.52 15.17 21.08
N ASN A 18 20.82 14.03 21.01
CA ASN A 18 21.33 12.80 20.40
C ASN A 18 21.00 12.73 18.90
N CYS A 19 21.69 13.54 18.09
CA CYS A 19 21.46 13.57 16.63
C CYS A 19 21.61 12.20 15.96
N ARG A 20 22.54 11.35 16.41
CA ARG A 20 22.78 10.04 15.79
C ARG A 20 21.56 9.14 15.92
N GLU A 21 21.06 8.97 17.14
CA GLU A 21 19.87 8.12 17.38
C GLU A 21 18.62 8.73 16.72
N PHE A 22 18.51 10.07 16.67
CA PHE A 22 17.42 10.74 15.96
C PHE A 22 17.44 10.40 14.47
N VAL A 23 18.61 10.54 13.81
CA VAL A 23 18.77 10.22 12.38
C VAL A 23 18.45 8.76 12.12
N GLU A 24 19.01 7.83 12.91
CA GLU A 24 18.76 6.39 12.74
C GLU A 24 17.26 6.05 12.83
N ARG A 25 16.52 6.66 13.78
CA ARG A 25 15.07 6.46 13.96
C ARG A 25 14.25 7.11 12.85
N PHE A 26 14.60 8.33 12.45
CA PHE A 26 13.88 9.06 11.41
C PHE A 26 14.09 8.44 10.03
N GLU A 27 15.31 8.05 9.68
CA GLU A 27 15.60 7.27 8.47
C GLU A 27 14.83 5.95 8.47
N SER A 28 14.78 5.25 9.60
CA SER A 28 13.97 4.03 9.69
C SER A 28 12.47 4.28 9.49
N PHE A 29 11.95 5.47 9.80
CA PHE A 29 10.57 5.86 9.47
C PHE A 29 10.43 6.13 7.96
N LEU A 30 11.34 6.93 7.39
CA LEU A 30 11.34 7.26 5.97
C LEU A 30 11.49 6.02 5.08
N ASP A 31 12.30 5.04 5.47
CA ASP A 31 12.46 3.76 4.76
C ASP A 31 11.17 2.91 4.75
N GLN A 32 10.25 3.19 5.68
CA GLN A 32 8.95 2.55 5.74
C GLN A 32 7.89 3.36 4.98
N CYS A 33 8.16 4.61 4.59
CA CYS A 33 7.25 5.36 3.75
C CYS A 33 7.21 4.73 2.34
N PRO A 34 6.02 4.29 1.88
CA PRO A 34 5.84 3.63 0.59
C PRO A 34 6.29 4.49 -0.60
N SER A 35 5.98 5.78 -0.56
CA SER A 35 6.21 6.75 -1.62
C SER A 35 6.58 8.12 -1.04
N PHE A 36 7.39 8.86 -1.79
CA PHE A 36 7.67 10.28 -1.60
C PHE A 36 7.24 11.10 -2.83
N LEU A 37 6.38 10.53 -3.68
CA LEU A 37 6.05 11.07 -5.00
C LEU A 37 5.12 12.28 -4.95
N HIS A 38 4.28 12.41 -3.91
CA HIS A 38 3.26 13.45 -3.86
C HIS A 38 3.57 14.53 -2.82
N SER A 39 2.97 14.46 -1.64
CA SER A 39 3.02 15.53 -0.64
C SER A 39 4.30 15.50 0.19
N VAL A 40 4.87 14.31 0.43
CA VAL A 40 6.10 14.17 1.23
C VAL A 40 7.33 14.75 0.50
N GLY A 41 7.33 14.74 -0.84
CA GLY A 41 8.38 15.32 -1.67
C GLY A 41 8.21 16.82 -1.98
N LYS A 42 7.16 17.47 -1.48
CA LYS A 42 6.92 18.91 -1.69
C LYS A 42 7.63 19.74 -0.62
N ASP A 43 7.94 20.98 -0.99
CA ASP A 43 8.47 21.98 -0.07
C ASP A 43 7.55 22.14 1.16
N ARG A 44 8.17 22.51 2.30
CA ARG A 44 7.53 22.74 3.62
C ARG A 44 6.87 21.55 4.31
N PHE A 45 6.66 20.40 3.65
CA PHE A 45 6.15 19.19 4.29
C PHE A 45 6.90 18.86 5.59
N PHE A 46 8.24 18.82 5.55
CA PHE A 46 9.04 18.49 6.73
C PHE A 46 9.05 19.58 7.79
N SER A 47 9.02 20.86 7.40
CA SER A 47 8.86 21.97 8.34
C SER A 47 7.54 21.85 9.11
N ALA A 48 6.43 21.56 8.41
CA ALA A 48 5.14 21.31 9.03
C ALA A 48 5.12 20.02 9.86
N PHE A 49 5.81 18.96 9.41
CA PHE A 49 5.98 17.69 10.12
C PHE A 49 6.66 17.87 11.47
N PHE A 50 7.81 18.54 11.53
CA PHE A 50 8.47 18.76 12.81
C PHE A 50 7.65 19.68 13.70
N PHE A 51 6.97 20.69 13.13
CA PHE A 51 6.06 21.52 13.90
C PHE A 51 4.93 20.70 14.54
N GLY A 52 4.27 19.80 13.81
CA GLY A 52 3.20 18.95 14.35
C GLY A 52 3.65 18.10 15.54
N MET A 53 4.90 17.62 15.50
CA MET A 53 5.51 16.92 16.63
C MET A 53 5.74 17.87 17.83
N PHE A 54 6.28 19.07 17.61
CA PHE A 54 6.53 20.04 18.69
C PHE A 54 5.23 20.60 19.29
N ALA A 55 4.24 20.92 18.46
CA ALA A 55 2.96 21.54 18.83
C ALA A 55 2.20 20.74 19.90
N THR A 56 2.47 19.44 19.98
CA THR A 56 1.81 18.52 20.91
C THR A 56 2.75 17.85 21.89
N ALA A 57 4.01 18.29 21.96
CA ALA A 57 5.04 17.62 22.75
C ALA A 57 4.74 17.63 24.27
N PHE A 58 4.13 18.71 24.79
CA PHE A 58 3.68 18.77 26.19
C PHE A 58 2.51 17.83 26.47
N ASP A 59 1.46 17.90 25.66
CA ASP A 59 0.23 17.12 25.85
C ASP A 59 0.44 15.62 25.55
N SER A 60 1.44 15.33 24.71
CA SER A 60 1.93 13.98 24.44
C SER A 60 2.89 13.48 25.52
N ALA A 61 3.17 14.22 26.60
CA ALA A 61 4.10 13.85 27.67
C ALA A 61 5.54 13.53 27.20
N ILE A 62 6.03 14.22 26.15
CA ILE A 62 7.41 14.13 25.65
C ILE A 62 8.33 15.14 26.33
N VAL A 63 7.75 16.31 26.64
CA VAL A 63 8.44 17.49 27.19
C VAL A 63 8.03 17.67 28.64
N ASN A 64 9.00 18.02 29.49
CA ASN A 64 8.77 18.27 30.91
C ASN A 64 8.15 19.65 31.12
N ASN A 65 7.41 19.83 32.23
CA ASN A 65 6.76 21.10 32.55
C ASN A 65 7.73 22.28 32.80
N ASN A 66 9.02 22.01 33.01
CA ASN A 66 10.05 23.02 33.27
C ASN A 66 10.82 23.43 31.99
N GLU A 67 10.59 22.69 30.90
CA GLU A 67 11.08 23.01 29.57
C GLU A 67 10.13 24.00 28.90
N ARG A 68 10.65 24.81 27.98
CA ARG A 68 9.84 25.77 27.17
C ARG A 68 10.24 25.68 25.72
N ILE A 69 9.26 25.81 24.82
CA ILE A 69 9.46 25.64 23.38
C ILE A 69 8.93 26.89 22.67
N PHE A 70 9.80 27.55 21.93
CA PHE A 70 9.48 28.66 21.07
C PHE A 70 9.66 28.24 19.63
N PHE A 71 8.79 28.69 18.72
CA PHE A 71 8.90 28.35 17.30
C PHE A 71 8.58 29.54 16.40
N ARG A 72 9.08 29.46 15.17
CA ARG A 72 8.70 30.36 14.08
C ARG A 72 8.90 29.67 12.72
N PHE A 73 8.02 29.96 11.77
CA PHE A 73 8.22 29.64 10.36
C PHE A 73 8.91 30.81 9.64
N ASP A 74 10.11 30.56 9.13
CA ASP A 74 10.84 31.49 8.26
C ASP A 74 10.52 31.18 6.81
N ASN A 75 9.42 31.73 6.31
CA ASN A 75 9.04 31.59 4.90
C ASN A 75 9.94 32.46 4.01
N ASP A 76 10.29 31.96 2.83
CA ASP A 76 11.01 32.74 1.83
C ASP A 76 10.08 33.86 1.31
N PRO A 77 10.41 35.15 1.53
CA PRO A 77 9.57 36.27 1.08
C PRO A 77 9.35 36.29 -0.43
N HIS A 78 10.26 35.69 -1.20
CA HIS A 78 10.19 35.61 -2.65
C HIS A 78 9.55 34.32 -3.15
N ASN A 79 9.37 33.33 -2.27
CA ASN A 79 8.70 32.07 -2.58
C ASN A 79 7.93 31.53 -1.36
N PRO A 80 6.69 31.98 -1.12
CA PRO A 80 5.90 31.60 0.07
C PRO A 80 5.64 30.09 0.23
N GLY A 81 5.82 29.32 -0.84
CA GLY A 81 5.77 27.86 -0.81
C GLY A 81 7.03 27.20 -0.23
N LYS A 82 8.07 27.98 0.08
CA LYS A 82 9.31 27.53 0.73
C LYS A 82 9.45 28.19 2.10
N GLY A 83 9.95 27.43 3.06
CA GLY A 83 10.16 27.95 4.40
C GLY A 83 10.78 26.94 5.36
N ASN A 84 11.52 27.49 6.31
CA ASN A 84 12.19 26.73 7.35
C ASN A 84 11.37 26.80 8.65
N LEU A 85 11.48 25.78 9.48
CA LEU A 85 11.00 25.84 10.86
C LEU A 85 12.20 26.09 11.79
N LYS A 86 12.12 27.14 12.58
CA LYS A 86 13.02 27.37 13.72
C LYS A 86 12.31 27.01 15.01
N VAL A 87 13.01 26.30 15.88
CA VAL A 87 12.53 25.94 17.22
C VAL A 87 13.63 26.17 18.24
N ALA A 88 13.35 26.95 19.27
CA ALA A 88 14.25 27.12 20.41
C ALA A 88 13.64 26.44 21.64
N VAL A 89 14.41 25.56 22.27
CA VAL A 89 13.96 24.79 23.44
C VAL A 89 14.86 25.08 24.62
N LEU A 90 14.29 25.69 25.66
CA LEU A 90 14.94 25.78 26.95
C LEU A 90 14.79 24.42 27.66
N THR A 91 15.90 23.71 27.84
CA THR A 91 15.90 22.34 28.37
C THR A 91 16.13 22.33 29.89
N ASP A 92 15.81 21.21 30.54
CA ASP A 92 16.11 21.00 31.96
C ASP A 92 17.60 20.66 32.22
N GLU A 93 18.39 20.52 31.15
CA GLU A 93 19.80 20.19 31.24
C GLU A 93 20.66 21.42 31.53
N VAL A 94 21.80 21.17 32.17
CA VAL A 94 22.82 22.17 32.44
C VAL A 94 24.16 21.77 31.83
N ASP A 95 24.92 22.76 31.36
CA ASP A 95 26.29 22.54 30.91
C ASP A 95 27.25 22.25 32.09
N GLN A 96 28.52 22.03 31.77
CA GLN A 96 29.57 21.80 32.79
C GLN A 96 29.75 22.97 33.78
N ARG A 97 29.24 24.16 33.45
CA ARG A 97 29.32 25.38 34.26
C ARG A 97 28.01 25.64 35.04
N GLY A 98 27.02 24.75 34.95
CA GLY A 98 25.72 24.88 35.61
C GLY A 98 24.74 25.82 34.89
N ASN A 99 25.03 26.21 33.65
CA ASN A 99 24.17 27.05 32.84
C ASN A 99 23.07 26.22 32.21
N ARG A 100 21.81 26.69 32.22
CA ARG A 100 20.74 26.01 31.48
C ARG A 100 21.04 26.04 29.98
N ILE A 101 20.71 24.96 29.30
CA ILE A 101 20.94 24.85 27.86
C ILE A 101 19.70 25.29 27.09
N VAL A 102 19.88 26.18 26.11
CA VAL A 102 18.90 26.42 25.05
C VAL A 102 19.38 25.74 23.78
N ARG A 103 18.56 24.81 23.27
CA ARG A 103 18.81 24.10 22.02
C ARG A 103 18.00 24.74 20.90
N CYS A 104 18.69 25.25 19.90
CA CYS A 104 18.11 25.82 18.68
C CYS A 104 18.12 24.77 17.59
N TYR A 105 16.97 24.49 17.01
CA TYR A 105 16.80 23.57 15.90
C TYR A 105 16.30 24.34 14.68
N THR A 106 16.96 24.14 13.54
CA THR A 106 16.44 24.59 12.25
C THR A 106 16.16 23.38 11.37
N PHE A 107 14.94 23.28 10.89
CA PHE A 107 14.52 22.29 9.89
C PHE A 107 14.43 22.99 8.55
N ALA A 108 15.33 22.62 7.65
CA ALA A 108 15.51 23.30 6.38
C ALA A 108 15.60 22.33 5.20
N ASP A 109 15.24 22.82 4.03
CA ASP A 109 15.39 22.14 2.74
C ASP A 109 16.86 21.91 2.37
N ARG A 110 17.74 22.87 2.70
CA ARG A 110 19.18 22.85 2.37
C ARG A 110 20.01 23.61 3.39
N GLN A 111 21.33 23.37 3.36
CA GLN A 111 22.28 23.93 4.34
C GLN A 111 22.24 25.46 4.48
N ASN A 112 22.04 26.18 3.37
CA ASN A 112 22.21 27.63 3.28
C ASN A 112 20.95 28.38 2.80
N SER A 113 19.74 27.84 2.99
CA SER A 113 18.50 28.58 2.68
C SER A 113 18.31 29.78 3.63
N LEU A 114 17.49 30.75 3.22
CA LEU A 114 17.13 31.90 4.05
C LEU A 114 16.39 31.42 5.32
N GLY A 115 16.72 31.98 6.48
CA GLY A 115 16.16 31.51 7.76
C GLY A 115 16.74 30.17 8.23
N SER A 116 17.82 29.68 7.62
CA SER A 116 18.44 28.42 8.05
C SER A 116 19.30 28.58 9.31
N ARG A 117 19.51 29.80 9.83
CA ARG A 117 20.39 30.11 10.97
C ARG A 117 19.71 30.97 12.01
N PHE A 118 20.03 30.74 13.28
CA PHE A 118 19.66 31.66 14.35
C PHE A 118 20.54 32.90 14.34
N SER A 119 19.94 34.09 14.31
CA SER A 119 20.67 35.36 14.43
C SER A 119 20.93 35.72 15.89
N GLU A 120 21.87 36.64 16.12
CA GLU A 120 22.11 37.16 17.47
C GLU A 120 20.88 37.91 18.02
N GLU A 121 20.15 38.62 17.15
CA GLU A 121 18.91 39.29 17.50
C GLU A 121 17.83 38.30 17.96
N GLU A 122 17.72 37.15 17.28
CA GLU A 122 16.78 36.08 17.67
C GLU A 122 17.15 35.43 19.00
N ARG A 123 18.45 35.21 19.25
CA ARG A 123 18.94 34.70 20.53
C ARG A 123 18.62 35.67 21.65
N GLN A 124 18.93 36.97 21.46
CA GLN A 124 18.63 38.00 22.44
C GLN A 124 17.13 38.07 22.76
N TRP A 125 16.27 37.98 21.74
CA TRP A 125 14.82 37.96 21.92
C TRP A 125 14.37 36.81 22.83
N ILE A 126 14.90 35.59 22.60
CA ILE A 126 14.59 34.43 23.43
C ILE A 126 15.11 34.62 24.87
N GLU A 127 16.32 35.17 25.06
CA GLU A 127 16.84 35.45 26.40
C GLU A 127 15.94 36.43 27.15
N ASP A 128 15.48 37.49 26.49
CA ASP A 128 14.62 38.52 27.06
C ASP A 128 13.28 37.93 27.51
N GLU A 129 12.65 37.09 26.69
CA GLU A 129 11.41 36.38 27.05
C GLU A 129 11.60 35.41 28.23
N LEU A 130 12.72 34.69 28.26
CA LEU A 130 13.04 33.78 29.36
C LEU A 130 13.31 34.53 30.67
N LEU A 131 13.91 35.72 30.62
CA LEU A 131 14.15 36.59 31.78
C LEU A 131 12.85 37.15 32.36
N GLN A 132 11.86 37.48 31.53
CA GLN A 132 10.57 38.00 31.98
C GLN A 132 9.74 36.94 32.73
N ILE A 133 9.87 35.66 32.37
CA ILE A 133 8.87 34.63 32.75
C ILE A 133 9.25 33.84 34.02
N GLN A 134 10.48 33.91 34.54
CA GLN A 134 10.87 33.08 35.69
C GLN A 134 11.63 33.75 36.85
N GLY A 135 11.88 35.06 36.84
CA GLY A 135 12.72 35.63 37.90
C GLY A 135 14.09 34.92 38.01
N ILE A 136 14.55 34.33 36.91
CA ILE A 136 15.85 33.69 36.79
C ILE A 136 16.86 34.81 36.99
N ARG A 137 17.38 34.92 38.20
CA ARG A 137 18.52 35.79 38.52
C ARG A 137 19.69 35.36 37.65
N ARG A 138 19.92 36.04 36.52
CA ARG A 138 21.12 35.94 35.67
C ARG A 138 21.78 34.54 35.67
N ARG A 139 21.03 33.46 35.50
CA ARG A 139 21.66 32.18 35.17
C ARG A 139 22.09 32.34 33.72
N ARG A 140 23.39 32.23 33.48
CA ARG A 140 23.92 32.26 32.11
C ARG A 140 23.28 31.10 31.35
N ILE A 141 22.87 31.37 30.13
CA ILE A 141 22.33 30.38 29.19
C ILE A 141 23.51 29.87 28.37
N ALA A 142 23.54 28.57 28.11
CA ALA A 142 24.43 27.95 27.14
C ALA A 142 23.64 27.62 25.87
N TRP A 143 24.16 28.02 24.72
CA TRP A 143 23.50 27.80 23.43
C TRP A 143 24.06 26.56 22.73
N GLN A 144 23.16 25.75 22.16
CA GLN A 144 23.52 24.66 21.26
C GLN A 144 22.67 24.79 19.99
N GLU A 145 23.31 24.82 18.83
CA GLU A 145 22.60 24.94 17.55
C GLU A 145 22.67 23.63 16.78
N TYR A 146 21.52 23.21 16.29
CA TYR A 146 21.31 21.98 15.55
C TYR A 146 20.56 22.30 14.26
N LYS A 147 20.90 21.60 13.19
CA LYS A 147 20.12 21.67 11.95
C LYS A 147 19.82 20.29 11.42
N THR A 148 18.63 20.17 10.88
CA THR A 148 18.17 18.99 10.17
C THR A 148 17.89 19.37 8.73
N PHE A 149 18.55 18.68 7.81
CA PHE A 149 18.32 18.80 6.36
C PHE A 149 17.50 17.62 5.89
N VAL A 150 16.44 17.86 5.12
CA VAL A 150 15.57 16.79 4.64
C VAL A 150 15.40 16.89 3.12
N TRP A 151 15.69 15.79 2.42
CA TRP A 151 15.93 15.75 0.97
C TRP A 151 14.67 15.59 0.09
N ALA A 152 14.75 16.07 -1.17
CA ALA A 152 14.00 15.58 -2.34
C ALA A 152 14.87 15.60 -3.63
N TRP A 153 14.99 14.46 -4.35
CA TRP A 153 15.78 14.31 -5.59
C TRP A 153 14.95 14.88 -6.75
N ASN A 154 15.44 15.89 -7.49
CA ASN A 154 15.26 16.14 -8.95
C ASN A 154 15.56 17.61 -9.36
N GLN A 155 16.80 18.07 -9.19
CA GLN A 155 17.31 19.30 -9.85
C GLN A 155 18.80 19.11 -10.23
N GLY A 156 19.08 18.51 -11.39
CA GLY A 156 20.40 18.60 -12.04
C GLY A 156 21.48 17.59 -11.60
N GLU A 157 22.37 17.26 -12.53
CA GLU A 157 23.29 16.11 -12.52
C GLU A 157 24.57 16.25 -11.66
N ASP A 158 24.71 17.25 -10.81
CA ASP A 158 25.93 17.42 -10.00
C ASP A 158 25.59 17.79 -8.55
N GLU A 159 25.44 16.78 -7.68
CA GLU A 159 25.85 16.77 -6.26
C GLU A 159 25.43 15.43 -5.61
N GLY A 160 26.41 14.60 -5.25
CA GLY A 160 26.20 13.28 -4.66
C GLY A 160 25.72 13.36 -3.21
N GLU A 161 24.49 12.88 -3.00
CA GLU A 161 23.88 12.43 -1.73
C GLU A 161 23.88 13.41 -0.54
N GLU A 162 22.73 14.03 -0.24
CA GLU A 162 22.42 14.39 1.15
C GLU A 162 21.19 13.62 1.67
N ALA A 163 21.46 12.59 2.48
CA ALA A 163 20.51 11.94 3.38
C ALA A 163 20.08 12.92 4.51
N VAL A 164 19.11 12.53 5.34
CA VAL A 164 18.72 13.37 6.48
C VAL A 164 19.89 13.54 7.44
N ARG A 165 20.47 14.75 7.48
CA ARG A 165 21.61 15.07 8.34
C ARG A 165 21.15 15.96 9.49
N CYS A 166 21.04 15.40 10.69
CA CYS A 166 21.02 16.17 11.93
C CYS A 166 22.45 16.47 12.33
N MET A 167 22.84 17.74 12.34
CA MET A 167 24.19 18.17 12.72
C MET A 167 24.13 19.19 13.84
N GLN A 168 25.01 19.03 14.83
CA GLN A 168 25.28 20.06 15.81
C GLN A 168 26.36 21.01 15.28
N PHE A 169 26.12 22.31 15.34
CA PHE A 169 27.07 23.34 14.96
C PHE A 169 27.79 23.86 16.19
N ARG A 170 29.11 24.00 16.08
CA ARG A 170 29.93 24.56 17.15
C ARG A 170 29.91 26.08 17.09
N GLU A 171 30.01 26.69 18.26
CA GLU A 171 30.17 28.14 18.39
C GLU A 171 31.40 28.60 17.59
N GLY A 172 31.19 29.52 16.63
CA GLY A 172 32.25 30.04 15.75
C GLY A 172 32.46 29.29 14.43
N GLU A 173 31.73 28.21 14.15
CA GLU A 173 31.74 27.61 12.81
C GLU A 173 31.16 28.59 11.79
N ALA A 174 32.04 29.09 10.91
CA ALA A 174 31.67 30.02 9.86
C ALA A 174 30.85 29.29 8.80
N PHE A 175 29.89 30.04 8.29
CA PHE A 175 28.67 29.52 7.73
C PHE A 175 28.55 30.37 6.47
N THR A 176 28.69 29.79 5.28
CA THR A 176 28.84 30.57 4.04
C THR A 176 27.55 31.34 3.72
N GLY A 177 27.61 32.66 3.49
CA GLY A 177 26.48 33.51 3.12
C GLY A 177 25.66 34.12 4.29
N ASN A 178 24.84 35.14 4.01
CA ASN A 178 23.88 35.72 4.96
C ASN A 178 22.55 34.95 4.89
N SER A 179 22.36 33.98 5.78
CA SER A 179 21.23 33.05 5.77
C SER A 179 20.28 33.23 6.96
N ALA A 180 20.46 34.31 7.74
CA ALA A 180 19.53 34.68 8.81
C ALA A 180 18.32 35.43 8.23
N SER A 181 17.15 35.23 8.85
CA SER A 181 15.94 36.03 8.57
C SER A 181 15.89 37.23 9.52
N LEU A 182 15.01 38.18 9.22
CA LEU A 182 14.68 39.27 10.15
C LEU A 182 13.92 38.70 11.36
N CYS A 183 14.22 39.20 12.56
CA CYS A 183 13.56 38.77 13.79
C CYS A 183 12.27 39.57 14.03
N ASP A 184 11.12 38.91 13.89
CA ASP A 184 9.77 39.41 14.18
C ASP A 184 9.13 38.77 15.44
N GLY A 185 9.91 37.96 16.19
CA GLY A 185 9.49 37.28 17.41
C GLY A 185 9.39 35.76 17.24
N PHE A 186 9.00 35.05 18.31
CA PHE A 186 8.65 33.63 18.28
C PHE A 186 7.36 33.40 19.05
N ASP A 187 6.59 32.40 18.64
CA ASP A 187 5.44 31.94 19.41
C ASP A 187 5.83 30.82 20.37
N GLU A 188 5.21 30.79 21.54
CA GLU A 188 5.43 29.72 22.51
C GLU A 188 4.43 28.58 22.32
N ILE A 189 4.94 27.35 22.32
CA ILE A 189 4.11 26.15 22.42
C ILE A 189 3.78 25.92 23.88
N THR A 190 2.49 25.92 24.20
CA THR A 190 1.99 25.71 25.55
C THR A 190 1.11 24.46 25.63
N ARG A 191 1.11 23.83 26.81
CA ARG A 191 0.18 22.76 27.17
C ARG A 191 -1.26 23.24 26.97
N THR A 192 -2.13 22.38 26.44
CA THR A 192 -3.54 22.74 26.25
C THR A 192 -4.20 23.06 27.61
N PRO A 193 -4.75 24.26 27.79
CA PRO A 193 -5.39 24.64 29.05
C PRO A 193 -6.54 23.69 29.43
N GLY A 194 -6.58 23.27 30.69
CA GLY A 194 -7.64 22.40 31.22
C GLY A 194 -7.54 20.92 30.82
N LEU A 195 -6.57 20.54 29.99
CA LEU A 195 -6.35 19.15 29.61
C LEU A 195 -5.70 18.37 30.77
N GLN A 196 -6.26 17.22 31.14
CA GLN A 196 -5.65 16.35 32.14
C GLN A 196 -4.32 15.76 31.65
N ASN A 197 -3.41 15.47 32.58
CA ASN A 197 -2.18 14.73 32.26
C ASN A 197 -2.52 13.40 31.57
N ASN A 198 -1.79 13.06 30.51
CA ASN A 198 -1.94 11.85 29.70
C ASN A 198 -3.28 11.71 28.96
N TYR A 199 -4.11 12.75 28.88
CA TYR A 199 -5.37 12.70 28.12
C TYR A 199 -5.14 12.26 26.67
N LEU A 200 -4.25 12.93 25.95
CA LEU A 200 -3.98 12.63 24.54
C LEU A 200 -3.33 11.25 24.34
N PRO A 201 -2.29 10.83 25.10
CA PRO A 201 -1.79 9.45 25.05
C PRO A 201 -2.86 8.39 25.33
N ASN A 202 -3.76 8.62 26.29
CA ASN A 202 -4.86 7.67 26.58
C ASN A 202 -5.84 7.58 25.42
N LEU A 203 -6.14 8.71 24.78
CA LEU A 203 -7.02 8.76 23.63
C LEU A 203 -6.44 8.02 22.42
N ILE A 204 -5.16 8.23 22.13
CA ILE A 204 -4.45 7.48 21.08
C ILE A 204 -4.39 5.98 21.42
N ASN A 205 -4.18 5.63 22.70
CA ASN A 205 -4.22 4.23 23.12
C ASN A 205 -5.61 3.59 22.94
N GLY A 206 -6.68 4.37 23.06
CA GLY A 206 -8.04 3.93 22.74
C GLY A 206 -8.25 3.55 21.27
N LEU A 207 -7.30 3.89 20.38
CA LEU A 207 -7.31 3.45 18.99
C LEU A 207 -6.74 2.04 18.78
N ALA A 208 -6.22 1.39 19.84
CA ALA A 208 -5.77 0.01 19.78
C ALA A 208 -6.93 -0.96 20.06
N ASP A 209 -7.85 -1.08 19.11
CA ASP A 209 -9.08 -1.88 19.22
C ASP A 209 -9.38 -2.59 17.89
N ASN A 210 -10.08 -3.71 17.96
CA ASN A 210 -10.59 -4.45 16.80
C ASN A 210 -12.06 -4.11 16.46
N ASN A 211 -12.72 -3.29 17.30
CA ASN A 211 -14.06 -2.79 17.06
C ASN A 211 -14.04 -1.41 16.37
N ALA A 212 -14.48 -1.37 15.11
CA ALA A 212 -14.45 -0.16 14.30
C ALA A 212 -15.30 1.00 14.85
N VAL A 213 -16.37 0.71 15.61
CA VAL A 213 -17.19 1.74 16.27
C VAL A 213 -16.39 2.45 17.37
N ASN A 214 -15.69 1.69 18.22
CA ASN A 214 -14.83 2.27 19.26
C ASN A 214 -13.72 3.13 18.65
N ILE A 215 -13.12 2.67 17.55
CA ILE A 215 -12.09 3.43 16.83
C ILE A 215 -12.66 4.71 16.23
N ARG A 216 -13.84 4.64 15.61
CA ARG A 216 -14.53 5.81 15.05
C ARG A 216 -14.80 6.87 16.12
N ASP A 217 -15.32 6.45 17.27
CA ASP A 217 -15.62 7.38 18.37
C ASP A 217 -14.34 8.00 18.93
N ASN A 218 -13.28 7.20 19.12
CA ASN A 218 -12.00 7.69 19.65
C ASN A 218 -11.26 8.61 18.66
N ILE A 219 -11.26 8.30 17.36
CA ILE A 219 -10.56 9.13 16.35
C ILE A 219 -11.25 10.48 16.17
N GLU A 220 -12.57 10.58 16.39
CA GLU A 220 -13.30 11.85 16.38
C GLU A 220 -12.70 12.84 17.41
N TYR A 221 -12.48 12.41 18.64
CA TYR A 221 -11.86 13.24 19.67
C TYR A 221 -10.40 13.59 19.33
N VAL A 222 -9.65 12.68 18.70
CA VAL A 222 -8.25 12.94 18.29
C VAL A 222 -8.22 14.02 17.20
N LEU A 223 -9.10 13.91 16.19
CA LEU A 223 -9.20 14.88 15.11
C LEU A 223 -9.64 16.25 15.62
N GLN A 224 -10.59 16.30 16.54
CA GLN A 224 -10.97 17.56 17.17
C GLN A 224 -9.80 18.20 17.91
N TYR A 225 -9.03 17.42 18.67
CA TYR A 225 -7.83 17.92 19.35
C TYR A 225 -6.78 18.45 18.35
N ILE A 226 -6.57 17.76 17.22
CA ILE A 226 -5.66 18.19 16.15
C ILE A 226 -6.11 19.54 15.57
N LEU A 227 -7.41 19.71 15.31
CA LEU A 227 -7.96 20.95 14.80
C LEU A 227 -7.86 22.10 15.79
N ASP A 228 -8.12 21.85 17.08
CA ASP A 228 -7.96 22.85 18.13
C ASP A 228 -6.49 23.29 18.29
N THR A 229 -5.56 22.34 18.11
CA THR A 229 -4.12 22.63 18.10
C THR A 229 -3.74 23.46 16.88
N TYR A 230 -4.27 23.13 15.69
CA TYR A 230 -4.07 23.91 14.48
C TYR A 230 -4.59 25.35 14.66
N ASP A 231 -5.82 25.52 15.15
CA ASP A 231 -6.43 26.84 15.32
C ASP A 231 -5.64 27.72 16.31
N ARG A 232 -5.08 27.13 17.37
CA ARG A 232 -4.24 27.84 18.34
C ARG A 232 -3.04 28.53 17.71
N TYR A 233 -2.43 27.89 16.71
CA TYR A 233 -1.21 28.37 16.06
C TYR A 233 -1.42 28.84 14.62
N ASN A 234 -2.66 28.88 14.13
CA ASN A 234 -2.98 29.15 12.72
C ASN A 234 -2.41 30.49 12.22
N GLN A 235 -2.35 31.51 13.08
CA GLN A 235 -1.75 32.82 12.75
C GLN A 235 -0.26 32.71 12.41
N SER A 236 0.44 31.74 13.00
CA SER A 236 1.88 31.51 12.88
C SER A 236 2.24 30.48 11.80
N LEU A 237 1.30 29.59 11.47
CA LEU A 237 1.52 28.47 10.56
C LEU A 237 1.63 28.92 9.09
N ASN A 238 0.83 29.92 8.68
CA ASN A 238 0.84 30.46 7.31
C ASN A 238 0.80 29.36 6.22
N PHE A 239 0.01 28.30 6.43
CA PHE A 239 -0.11 27.14 5.52
C PHE A 239 -0.89 27.45 4.25
N ASN A 240 -1.65 28.56 4.21
CA ASN A 240 -2.28 29.12 2.99
C ASN A 240 -3.04 28.12 2.09
N GLY A 241 -3.63 27.07 2.66
CA GLY A 241 -4.33 26.05 1.87
C GLY A 241 -3.41 25.14 1.06
N ILE A 242 -2.16 24.95 1.49
CA ILE A 242 -1.21 24.03 0.87
C ILE A 242 -1.37 22.65 1.51
N GLU A 243 -1.80 21.67 0.70
CA GLU A 243 -2.09 20.30 1.16
C GLU A 243 -0.87 19.59 1.77
N SER A 244 0.35 19.86 1.27
CA SER A 244 1.58 19.27 1.84
C SER A 244 1.88 19.76 3.25
N ASP A 245 1.49 20.98 3.61
CA ASP A 245 1.66 21.51 4.97
C ASP A 245 0.70 20.79 5.94
N TYR A 246 -0.55 20.59 5.54
CA TYR A 246 -1.52 19.83 6.33
C TYR A 246 -1.11 18.37 6.51
N HIS A 247 -0.63 17.74 5.42
CA HIS A 247 -0.11 16.38 5.46
C HIS A 247 1.10 16.30 6.40
N GLY A 248 2.05 17.23 6.27
CA GLY A 248 3.21 17.34 7.16
C GLY A 248 2.79 17.45 8.62
N PHE A 249 1.99 18.47 8.95
CA PHE A 249 1.50 18.74 10.31
C PHE A 249 0.82 17.53 10.95
N LEU A 250 -0.13 16.90 10.25
CA LEU A 250 -0.84 15.72 10.76
C LEU A 250 0.09 14.52 10.95
N SER A 251 0.98 14.27 9.99
CA SER A 251 1.98 13.19 10.10
C SER A 251 2.89 13.40 11.30
N GLY A 252 3.38 14.62 11.48
CA GLY A 252 4.18 15.05 12.61
C GLY A 252 3.48 14.81 13.95
N PHE A 253 2.23 15.26 14.07
CA PHE A 253 1.41 14.99 15.23
C PHE A 253 1.37 13.49 15.58
N LEU A 254 1.07 12.63 14.60
CA LEU A 254 0.93 11.19 14.82
C LEU A 254 2.26 10.55 15.23
N MET A 255 3.39 11.06 14.72
CA MET A 255 4.73 10.51 14.98
C MET A 255 5.16 10.56 16.44
N ASN A 256 4.54 11.41 17.26
CA ASN A 256 4.74 11.40 18.71
C ASN A 256 4.28 10.09 19.39
N PHE A 257 3.43 9.30 18.72
CA PHE A 257 2.83 8.09 19.27
C PHE A 257 3.40 6.79 18.67
N ARG A 258 4.12 6.88 17.54
CA ARG A 258 4.68 5.74 16.80
C ARG A 258 5.32 4.68 17.70
N TYR A 259 6.30 5.10 18.49
CA TYR A 259 7.12 4.19 19.31
C TYR A 259 6.47 3.80 20.64
N ARG A 260 5.55 4.60 21.16
CA ARG A 260 4.97 4.41 22.50
C ARG A 260 3.68 3.59 22.49
N HIS A 261 2.94 3.63 21.38
CA HIS A 261 1.66 2.94 21.22
C HIS A 261 1.68 1.87 20.13
N THR A 262 2.88 1.48 19.67
CA THR A 262 3.08 0.58 18.52
C THR A 262 2.19 1.01 17.35
N ALA A 263 2.33 2.29 16.99
CA ALA A 263 1.49 2.93 15.99
C ALA A 263 2.21 2.99 14.64
N GLY A 264 1.67 2.32 13.63
CA GLY A 264 2.10 2.42 12.24
C GLY A 264 1.55 3.69 11.62
N ILE A 265 2.45 4.51 11.07
CA ILE A 265 2.11 5.68 10.26
C ILE A 265 2.72 5.44 8.89
N TYR A 266 1.87 5.39 7.87
CA TYR A 266 2.25 5.12 6.50
C TYR A 266 1.73 6.25 5.61
N LEU A 267 2.65 6.99 4.99
CA LEU A 267 2.34 8.13 4.14
C LEU A 267 2.26 7.68 2.69
N GLU A 268 1.25 8.09 1.93
CA GLU A 268 1.11 7.71 0.52
C GLU A 268 1.09 6.19 0.31
N LEU A 269 0.31 5.47 1.13
CA LEU A 269 0.21 4.01 1.02
C LEU A 269 -0.79 3.63 -0.08
N PHE A 270 -0.37 2.77 -1.01
CA PHE A 270 -1.23 2.26 -2.07
C PHE A 270 -2.26 1.26 -1.50
N ILE A 271 -3.54 1.65 -1.48
CA ILE A 271 -4.68 0.84 -1.04
C ILE A 271 -5.80 1.00 -2.08
N GLY A 272 -6.43 -0.11 -2.48
CA GLY A 272 -7.65 -0.09 -3.31
C GLY A 272 -7.53 0.62 -4.66
N GLY A 273 -6.31 0.79 -5.17
CA GLY A 273 -6.06 1.45 -6.46
C GLY A 273 -5.67 2.91 -6.41
N GLY A 274 -5.48 3.49 -5.23
CA GLY A 274 -4.94 4.84 -5.06
C GLY A 274 -3.97 4.95 -3.90
N TYR A 275 -3.28 6.08 -3.81
CA TYR A 275 -2.39 6.41 -2.70
C TYR A 275 -3.19 7.18 -1.66
N THR A 276 -3.40 6.56 -0.50
CA THR A 276 -3.96 7.22 0.68
C THR A 276 -3.00 8.28 1.17
N ASP A 277 -3.48 9.44 1.62
CA ASP A 277 -2.57 10.42 2.22
C ASP A 277 -1.88 9.85 3.46
N ILE A 278 -2.67 9.40 4.45
CA ILE A 278 -2.15 8.78 5.66
C ILE A 278 -2.96 7.53 6.00
N THR A 279 -2.28 6.39 6.12
CA THR A 279 -2.82 5.21 6.78
C THR A 279 -2.22 5.11 8.18
N PHE A 280 -3.09 5.08 9.19
CA PHE A 280 -2.71 5.02 10.60
C PHE A 280 -3.24 3.73 11.23
N LEU A 281 -2.38 3.01 11.96
CA LEU A 281 -2.73 1.74 12.59
C LEU A 281 -2.15 1.71 14.01
N VAL A 282 -2.98 1.72 15.03
CA VAL A 282 -2.53 1.60 16.43
C VAL A 282 -2.80 0.17 16.89
N ARG A 283 -1.74 -0.57 17.26
CA ARG A 283 -1.88 -1.96 17.72
C ARG A 283 -1.76 -2.13 19.23
N GLY A 284 -1.39 -1.04 19.92
CA GLY A 284 -1.15 -1.01 21.35
C GLY A 284 0.01 -1.90 21.78
N VAL A 285 0.33 -1.87 23.07
CA VAL A 285 1.42 -2.68 23.66
C VAL A 285 1.22 -4.19 23.46
N GLN A 286 -0.03 -4.63 23.26
CA GLN A 286 -0.39 -6.02 23.01
C GLN A 286 -0.19 -6.46 21.55
N ARG A 287 0.08 -5.52 20.63
CA ARG A 287 0.28 -5.78 19.20
C ARG A 287 -0.87 -6.55 18.56
N LEU A 288 -2.10 -6.11 18.83
CA LEU A 288 -3.30 -6.76 18.31
C LEU A 288 -3.22 -6.91 16.78
N GLY A 289 -3.33 -8.15 16.30
CA GLY A 289 -3.15 -8.51 14.89
C GLY A 289 -4.33 -8.09 14.00
N ASP A 290 -5.46 -7.78 14.60
CA ASP A 290 -6.76 -7.44 14.01
C ASP A 290 -7.18 -6.00 14.33
N SER A 291 -6.25 -5.14 14.71
CA SER A 291 -6.53 -3.72 14.99
C SER A 291 -7.10 -3.03 13.75
N VAL A 292 -8.14 -2.21 13.92
CA VAL A 292 -8.79 -1.53 12.78
C VAL A 292 -7.91 -0.37 12.30
N PRO A 293 -7.48 -0.35 11.02
CA PRO A 293 -6.77 0.78 10.45
C PRO A 293 -7.68 1.99 10.23
N ILE A 294 -7.07 3.17 10.26
CA ILE A 294 -7.69 4.46 9.96
C ILE A 294 -7.09 4.96 8.65
N ILE A 295 -7.94 5.23 7.65
CA ILE A 295 -7.56 5.73 6.33
C ILE A 295 -7.94 7.20 6.24
N ILE A 296 -6.95 8.09 6.15
CA ILE A 296 -7.15 9.54 6.13
C ILE A 296 -6.81 10.06 4.75
N GLU A 297 -7.76 10.79 4.16
CA GLU A 297 -7.58 11.60 2.96
C GLU A 297 -7.72 13.08 3.33
N LEU A 298 -6.80 13.89 2.83
CA LEU A 298 -6.74 15.33 3.02
C LEU A 298 -7.25 16.05 1.77
N LYS A 299 -7.86 17.21 2.01
CA LYS A 299 -8.12 18.21 0.98
C LYS A 299 -7.72 19.58 1.52
N ALA A 300 -7.47 20.49 0.59
CA ALA A 300 -7.16 21.88 0.89
C ALA A 300 -8.06 22.85 0.11
N GLY A 301 -8.07 24.10 0.55
CA GLY A 301 -8.87 25.19 0.04
C GLY A 301 -10.37 24.93 0.22
N ARG A 302 -11.15 25.21 -0.83
CA ARG A 302 -12.62 25.18 -0.77
C ARG A 302 -13.25 23.79 -0.95
N ARG A 303 -12.44 22.74 -1.13
CA ARG A 303 -12.94 21.36 -1.29
C ARG A 303 -13.57 20.84 0.00
N SER A 304 -14.54 19.96 -0.10
CA SER A 304 -15.29 19.51 1.08
C SER A 304 -14.58 18.34 1.78
N ALA A 305 -14.80 18.20 3.09
CA ALA A 305 -14.38 16.99 3.81
C ALA A 305 -15.16 15.74 3.37
N ALA A 306 -16.34 15.90 2.75
CA ALA A 306 -17.08 14.78 2.17
C ALA A 306 -16.38 14.23 0.92
N ASP A 307 -15.85 15.11 0.06
CA ASP A 307 -15.11 14.69 -1.14
C ASP A 307 -13.86 13.88 -0.75
N ALA A 308 -13.21 14.29 0.34
CA ALA A 308 -12.09 13.56 0.93
C ALA A 308 -12.53 12.20 1.48
N LEU A 309 -13.65 12.17 2.20
CA LEU A 309 -14.19 10.94 2.79
C LEU A 309 -14.59 9.92 1.70
N GLU A 310 -15.29 10.35 0.66
CA GLU A 310 -15.68 9.50 -0.48
C GLU A 310 -14.45 8.85 -1.14
N GLN A 311 -13.35 9.60 -1.25
CA GLN A 311 -12.10 9.07 -1.78
C GLN A 311 -11.47 8.03 -0.83
N ALA A 312 -11.49 8.27 0.49
CA ALA A 312 -11.04 7.31 1.49
C ALA A 312 -11.88 6.01 1.49
N GLU A 313 -13.21 6.13 1.41
CA GLU A 313 -14.16 5.01 1.30
C GLU A 313 -13.89 4.17 0.05
N ASN A 314 -13.67 4.85 -1.08
CA ASN A 314 -13.34 4.18 -2.34
C ASN A 314 -12.06 3.34 -2.24
N TYR A 315 -11.05 3.74 -1.47
CA TYR A 315 -9.87 2.90 -1.27
C TYR A 315 -10.19 1.62 -0.50
N VAL A 316 -11.01 1.71 0.55
CA VAL A 316 -11.35 0.57 1.41
C VAL A 316 -12.25 -0.42 0.65
N ASN A 317 -13.33 0.08 0.05
CA ASN A 317 -14.34 -0.72 -0.65
C ASN A 317 -13.80 -1.41 -1.91
N ARG A 318 -12.59 -1.06 -2.36
CA ARG A 318 -11.92 -1.64 -3.53
C ARG A 318 -10.71 -2.49 -3.16
N CYS A 319 -10.42 -2.67 -1.89
CA CYS A 319 -9.23 -3.38 -1.41
C CYS A 319 -9.60 -4.65 -0.63
N PRO A 320 -9.14 -5.84 -1.06
CA PRO A 320 -9.28 -7.02 -0.23
C PRO A 320 -8.36 -6.99 0.98
N VAL A 321 -8.86 -7.50 2.10
CA VAL A 321 -8.06 -7.69 3.33
C VAL A 321 -6.76 -8.46 3.05
N SER A 322 -6.83 -9.44 2.13
CA SER A 322 -5.68 -10.25 1.72
C SER A 322 -4.62 -9.50 0.90
N SER A 323 -4.88 -8.26 0.49
CA SER A 323 -3.95 -7.43 -0.28
C SER A 323 -3.43 -6.22 0.50
N LEU A 324 -3.84 -6.06 1.77
CA LEU A 324 -3.36 -4.99 2.63
C LEU A 324 -1.86 -5.12 2.91
N SER A 325 -1.15 -4.03 2.65
CA SER A 325 0.30 -3.90 2.82
C SER A 325 0.71 -3.33 4.18
N ILE A 326 -0.13 -3.55 5.20
CA ILE A 326 0.05 -3.17 6.60
C ILE A 326 -0.26 -4.34 7.52
N HIS A 327 0.27 -4.34 8.75
CA HIS A 327 0.17 -5.48 9.66
C HIS A 327 -1.18 -5.54 10.42
N THR A 328 -2.30 -5.71 9.71
CA THR A 328 -3.63 -5.94 10.29
C THR A 328 -4.47 -6.95 9.49
N SER A 329 -5.17 -7.85 10.19
CA SER A 329 -6.18 -8.77 9.63
C SER A 329 -7.61 -8.26 9.79
N SER A 330 -7.80 -7.02 10.24
CA SER A 330 -9.14 -6.41 10.34
C SER A 330 -9.87 -6.44 8.99
N GLY A 331 -11.13 -6.86 9.01
CA GLY A 331 -12.04 -6.72 7.87
C GLY A 331 -12.58 -5.30 7.66
N ASN A 332 -12.38 -4.42 8.65
CA ASN A 332 -12.96 -3.08 8.68
C ASN A 332 -11.85 -2.02 8.64
N ALA A 333 -12.22 -0.81 8.23
CA ALA A 333 -11.43 0.40 8.41
C ALA A 333 -12.32 1.57 8.84
N VAL A 334 -11.72 2.57 9.49
CA VAL A 334 -12.36 3.88 9.69
C VAL A 334 -11.81 4.84 8.64
N CYS A 335 -12.69 5.37 7.80
CA CYS A 335 -12.36 6.35 6.77
C CYS A 335 -12.52 7.77 7.32
N VAL A 336 -11.57 8.64 7.02
CA VAL A 336 -11.53 10.03 7.46
C VAL A 336 -11.32 10.94 6.25
N GLY A 337 -12.27 11.84 6.03
CA GLY A 337 -12.05 12.99 5.17
C GLY A 337 -11.73 14.22 6.01
N LEU A 338 -10.64 14.92 5.73
CA LEU A 338 -10.18 16.06 6.53
C LEU A 338 -9.78 17.27 5.66
N ASN A 339 -10.20 18.46 6.06
CA ASN A 339 -9.77 19.74 5.49
C ASN A 339 -9.69 20.82 6.59
N PHE A 340 -8.48 21.34 6.81
CA PHE A 340 -8.18 22.35 7.82
C PHE A 340 -8.72 23.75 7.46
N ASP A 341 -8.93 24.05 6.17
CA ASP A 341 -9.33 25.39 5.68
C ASP A 341 -10.81 25.72 5.90
N LEU A 342 -11.65 24.74 6.22
CA LEU A 342 -13.09 24.93 6.31
C LEU A 342 -13.49 25.55 7.65
N ASN A 343 -14.45 26.47 7.68
CA ASN A 343 -14.91 27.04 8.97
C ASN A 343 -15.86 26.13 9.76
N ARG A 344 -16.43 25.10 9.13
CA ARG A 344 -17.33 24.12 9.73
C ARG A 344 -17.16 22.77 9.03
N ARG A 345 -17.47 21.67 9.74
CA ARG A 345 -17.37 20.29 9.21
C ARG A 345 -16.01 20.03 8.57
N ARG A 346 -14.95 20.37 9.30
CA ARG A 346 -13.56 20.19 8.87
C ARG A 346 -13.19 18.73 8.68
N PHE A 347 -13.90 17.81 9.33
CA PHE A 347 -13.74 16.39 9.09
C PHE A 347 -15.10 15.67 8.98
N GLN A 348 -15.08 14.50 8.34
CA GLN A 348 -16.17 13.52 8.35
C GLN A 348 -15.59 12.12 8.47
N LEU A 349 -16.39 11.21 9.02
CA LEU A 349 -15.99 9.85 9.37
C LEU A 349 -17.02 8.84 8.83
N SER A 350 -16.53 7.71 8.35
CA SER A 350 -17.33 6.52 8.08
C SER A 350 -16.58 5.26 8.48
N THR A 351 -17.31 4.14 8.53
CA THR A 351 -16.74 2.83 8.77
C THR A 351 -17.06 1.98 7.56
N GLU A 352 -16.03 1.51 6.89
CA GLU A 352 -16.14 0.75 5.67
C GLU A 352 -15.53 -0.64 5.87
N ASN A 353 -16.05 -1.61 5.12
CA ASN A 353 -15.52 -2.95 5.12
C ASN A 353 -14.57 -3.08 3.93
N PHE A 354 -13.37 -3.57 4.19
CA PHE A 354 -12.55 -4.10 3.11
C PHE A 354 -13.32 -5.22 2.42
N LEU A 355 -12.99 -5.46 1.15
CA LEU A 355 -13.49 -6.65 0.48
C LEU A 355 -13.00 -7.85 1.29
N GLU A 356 -13.94 -8.62 1.84
CA GLU A 356 -13.56 -9.84 2.53
C GLU A 356 -12.77 -10.72 1.56
N ARG A 357 -12.03 -11.69 2.09
CA ARG A 357 -11.58 -12.81 1.28
C ARG A 357 -12.80 -13.69 0.98
N GLU A 358 -13.75 -13.11 0.26
CA GLU A 358 -14.99 -13.75 -0.14
C GLU A 358 -14.66 -14.95 -1.03
N TYR A 359 -15.65 -15.83 -1.15
CA TYR A 359 -15.66 -17.01 -2.01
C TYR A 359 -14.96 -16.76 -3.36
N SER A 360 -14.19 -17.75 -3.78
CA SER A 360 -13.56 -17.82 -5.10
C SER A 360 -14.59 -17.58 -6.20
N LEU A 361 -14.14 -17.09 -7.35
CA LEU A 361 -15.02 -16.89 -8.50
C LEU A 361 -15.81 -18.16 -8.88
N VAL A 362 -15.20 -19.34 -8.70
CA VAL A 362 -15.86 -20.62 -8.96
C VAL A 362 -17.06 -20.83 -8.06
N GLU A 363 -16.96 -20.50 -6.76
CA GLU A 363 -18.08 -20.60 -5.83
C GLU A 363 -19.23 -19.70 -6.28
N ARG A 364 -18.94 -18.42 -6.56
CA ARG A 364 -19.93 -17.44 -7.02
C ARG A 364 -20.67 -17.87 -8.28
N LEU A 365 -19.98 -18.54 -9.21
CA LEU A 365 -20.56 -19.02 -10.47
C LEU A 365 -21.46 -20.25 -10.30
N PHE A 366 -21.41 -20.94 -9.15
CA PHE A 366 -22.21 -22.12 -8.85
C PHE A 366 -23.20 -21.94 -7.69
N GLU A 367 -23.18 -20.81 -6.99
CA GLU A 367 -24.26 -20.37 -6.10
C GLU A 367 -25.61 -20.32 -6.85
N PRO A 368 -26.77 -20.39 -6.16
CA PRO A 368 -28.08 -20.25 -6.78
C PRO A 368 -28.17 -18.97 -7.63
N LEU A 369 -28.09 -19.13 -8.96
CA LEU A 369 -28.05 -18.06 -9.94
C LEU A 369 -29.43 -17.38 -10.09
N ALA A 370 -29.87 -16.63 -9.07
CA ALA A 370 -30.96 -15.67 -9.17
C ALA A 370 -30.37 -14.30 -9.59
N ASN A 371 -30.79 -13.81 -10.75
CA ASN A 371 -29.99 -13.03 -11.71
C ASN A 371 -29.42 -11.64 -11.30
N GLN A 372 -29.56 -11.13 -10.07
CA GLN A 372 -28.94 -9.84 -9.69
C GLN A 372 -27.76 -9.98 -8.73
N GLU A 373 -27.90 -10.80 -7.68
CA GLU A 373 -26.85 -10.95 -6.67
C GLU A 373 -25.56 -11.56 -7.26
N VAL A 374 -25.69 -12.52 -8.18
CA VAL A 374 -24.51 -13.15 -8.80
C VAL A 374 -23.81 -12.23 -9.80
N GLU A 375 -24.56 -11.39 -10.51
CA GLU A 375 -23.98 -10.40 -11.43
C GLU A 375 -23.12 -9.39 -10.67
N GLU A 376 -23.63 -8.87 -9.56
CA GLU A 376 -22.90 -7.97 -8.65
C GLU A 376 -21.68 -8.68 -8.04
N ASN A 377 -21.85 -9.89 -7.51
CA ASN A 377 -20.76 -10.68 -6.93
C ASN A 377 -19.62 -10.96 -7.92
N VAL A 378 -19.93 -11.33 -9.16
CA VAL A 378 -18.93 -11.57 -10.21
C VAL A 378 -18.28 -10.26 -10.63
N ARG A 379 -19.06 -9.19 -10.79
CA ARG A 379 -18.54 -7.86 -11.12
C ARG A 379 -17.52 -7.43 -10.08
N ASP A 380 -17.90 -7.41 -8.82
CA ASP A 380 -17.09 -6.87 -7.73
C ASP A 380 -15.78 -7.68 -7.55
N TYR A 381 -15.84 -9.01 -7.70
CA TYR A 381 -14.66 -9.88 -7.74
C TYR A 381 -13.68 -9.51 -8.87
N LEU A 382 -14.19 -9.25 -10.08
CA LEU A 382 -13.37 -8.92 -11.25
C LEU A 382 -12.86 -7.47 -11.24
N LEU A 383 -13.49 -6.59 -10.47
CA LEU A 383 -13.05 -5.23 -10.28
C LEU A 383 -11.81 -5.15 -9.37
N HIS A 384 -11.65 -6.05 -8.40
CA HIS A 384 -10.47 -6.11 -7.53
C HIS A 384 -9.12 -5.98 -8.27
N PRO A 385 -8.78 -6.85 -9.25
CA PRO A 385 -7.51 -6.75 -9.99
C PRO A 385 -7.43 -5.48 -10.85
N SER A 386 -8.56 -4.87 -11.19
CA SER A 386 -8.66 -3.70 -12.06
C SER A 386 -8.38 -2.37 -11.33
N PHE A 387 -8.59 -2.33 -10.02
CA PHE A 387 -8.25 -1.18 -9.19
C PHE A 387 -6.78 -1.24 -8.74
N GLY A 388 -6.27 -2.42 -8.40
CA GLY A 388 -4.86 -2.61 -8.03
C GLY A 388 -3.87 -2.70 -9.19
N VAL A 389 -4.26 -2.41 -10.44
CA VAL A 389 -3.41 -2.61 -11.63
C VAL A 389 -2.10 -1.85 -11.45
N PRO A 390 -0.97 -2.55 -11.28
CA PRO A 390 0.32 -1.93 -11.22
C PRO A 390 0.58 -1.09 -12.46
N ALA A 391 1.47 -0.10 -12.35
CA ALA A 391 2.13 0.47 -13.51
C ALA A 391 3.04 -0.60 -14.16
N VAL A 392 2.46 -1.66 -14.75
CA VAL A 392 3.25 -2.73 -15.36
C VAL A 392 3.98 -2.15 -16.57
N PRO A 393 5.33 -2.17 -16.58
CA PRO A 393 6.11 -1.67 -17.70
C PRO A 393 5.94 -2.56 -18.95
N GLY A 394 6.03 -1.97 -20.14
CA GLY A 394 6.12 -2.75 -21.39
C GLY A 394 4.82 -2.98 -22.15
N VAL A 395 3.65 -2.67 -21.58
CA VAL A 395 2.40 -2.66 -22.36
C VAL A 395 2.32 -1.36 -23.16
N LYS A 396 2.42 -1.46 -24.48
CA LYS A 396 2.29 -0.33 -25.41
C LYS A 396 0.87 -0.22 -25.94
N SER A 397 0.47 1.01 -26.27
CA SER A 397 -0.74 1.27 -27.06
C SER A 397 -0.68 0.50 -28.38
N ARG A 398 -1.77 -0.18 -28.73
CA ARG A 398 -1.86 -0.98 -29.96
C ARG A 398 -3.30 -0.98 -30.46
N GLY A 399 -3.49 -0.73 -31.76
CA GLY A 399 -4.81 -0.76 -32.39
C GLY A 399 -5.79 0.26 -31.80
N GLY A 400 -5.32 1.49 -31.51
CA GLY A 400 -6.16 2.59 -31.00
C GLY A 400 -6.52 2.53 -29.51
N VAL A 401 -6.03 1.54 -28.76
CA VAL A 401 -6.31 1.37 -27.32
C VAL A 401 -5.17 1.94 -26.49
N SER A 402 -5.51 2.65 -25.40
CA SER A 402 -4.50 3.15 -24.46
C SER A 402 -3.75 1.98 -23.79
N ALA A 403 -2.47 2.19 -23.48
CA ALA A 403 -1.68 1.24 -22.71
C ALA A 403 -2.32 0.89 -21.35
N ARG A 404 -3.03 1.84 -20.73
CA ARG A 404 -3.71 1.66 -19.45
C ARG A 404 -4.86 0.65 -19.57
N ASP A 405 -5.76 0.83 -20.52
CA ASP A 405 -6.95 -0.03 -20.66
C ASP A 405 -6.56 -1.45 -21.06
N ARG A 406 -5.54 -1.56 -21.91
CA ARG A 406 -4.99 -2.87 -22.28
C ARG A 406 -4.34 -3.57 -21.08
N ARG A 407 -3.66 -2.84 -20.18
CA ARG A 407 -3.13 -3.41 -18.93
C ARG A 407 -4.22 -3.95 -18.03
N VAL A 408 -5.31 -3.21 -17.86
CA VAL A 408 -6.46 -3.65 -17.05
C VAL A 408 -6.99 -4.97 -17.58
N PHE A 409 -7.32 -5.04 -18.87
CA PHE A 409 -7.85 -6.27 -19.45
C PHE A 409 -6.90 -7.47 -19.27
N LEU A 410 -5.60 -7.29 -19.55
CA LEU A 410 -4.61 -8.36 -19.42
C LEU A 410 -4.40 -8.79 -17.97
N TYR A 411 -4.39 -7.85 -17.04
CA TYR A 411 -4.23 -8.16 -15.62
C TYR A 411 -5.48 -8.84 -15.07
N THR A 412 -6.67 -8.32 -15.36
CA THR A 412 -7.96 -8.92 -14.95
C THR A 412 -8.14 -10.33 -15.50
N THR A 413 -7.85 -10.56 -16.78
CA THR A 413 -7.95 -11.90 -17.38
C THR A 413 -6.90 -12.86 -16.84
N GLY A 414 -5.65 -12.42 -16.63
CA GLY A 414 -4.62 -13.27 -16.04
C GLY A 414 -4.90 -13.61 -14.57
N PHE A 415 -5.34 -12.63 -13.77
CA PHE A 415 -5.79 -12.86 -12.38
C PHE A 415 -6.99 -13.80 -12.33
N THR A 416 -7.97 -13.60 -13.21
CA THR A 416 -9.17 -14.45 -13.25
C THR A 416 -8.84 -15.87 -13.65
N PHE A 417 -7.99 -16.05 -14.67
CA PHE A 417 -7.50 -17.36 -15.04
C PHE A 417 -6.73 -18.00 -13.89
N GLY A 418 -5.75 -17.29 -13.30
CA GLY A 418 -4.96 -17.79 -12.17
C GLY A 418 -5.82 -18.21 -10.99
N SER A 419 -6.79 -17.38 -10.59
CA SER A 419 -7.66 -17.72 -9.47
C SER A 419 -8.60 -18.87 -9.80
N THR A 420 -9.29 -18.84 -10.93
CA THR A 420 -10.28 -19.88 -11.31
C THR A 420 -9.63 -21.22 -11.61
N ALA A 421 -8.55 -21.21 -12.39
CA ALA A 421 -7.82 -22.42 -12.78
C ALA A 421 -7.22 -23.11 -11.56
N PHE A 422 -6.73 -22.35 -10.58
CA PHE A 422 -6.07 -22.89 -9.41
C PHE A 422 -6.96 -22.99 -8.16
N THR A 423 -8.25 -22.60 -8.18
CA THR A 423 -9.20 -23.00 -7.14
C THR A 423 -9.20 -24.53 -6.98
N ARG A 424 -9.45 -25.07 -5.78
CA ARG A 424 -9.58 -26.52 -5.58
C ARG A 424 -10.71 -27.10 -6.46
N ARG A 425 -10.60 -28.40 -6.77
CA ARG A 425 -11.65 -29.10 -7.54
C ARG A 425 -12.95 -29.21 -6.72
N ARG A 426 -12.79 -29.56 -5.44
CA ARG A 426 -13.87 -29.57 -4.45
C ARG A 426 -14.05 -28.16 -3.93
N VAL A 427 -15.27 -27.68 -4.01
CA VAL A 427 -15.70 -26.33 -3.68
C VAL A 427 -16.90 -26.43 -2.74
N VAL A 428 -16.97 -25.57 -1.72
CA VAL A 428 -18.07 -25.56 -0.75
C VAL A 428 -18.87 -24.28 -0.97
N LEU A 429 -20.16 -24.44 -1.31
CA LEU A 429 -21.08 -23.33 -1.53
C LEU A 429 -21.59 -22.76 -0.19
N ARG A 430 -22.23 -21.59 -0.21
CA ARG A 430 -22.77 -20.88 0.97
C ARG A 430 -23.77 -21.70 1.76
N ASP A 431 -24.57 -22.51 1.08
CA ASP A 431 -25.53 -23.43 1.69
C ASP A 431 -24.87 -24.69 2.30
N GLY A 432 -23.55 -24.81 2.20
CA GLY A 432 -22.77 -25.95 2.67
C GLY A 432 -22.67 -27.10 1.68
N ASN A 433 -23.29 -27.01 0.50
CA ASN A 433 -23.21 -28.04 -0.53
C ASN A 433 -21.82 -28.11 -1.15
N GLU A 434 -21.39 -29.33 -1.48
CA GLU A 434 -20.08 -29.57 -2.08
C GLU A 434 -20.19 -29.87 -3.57
N VAL A 435 -19.41 -29.15 -4.37
CA VAL A 435 -19.40 -29.29 -5.83
C VAL A 435 -17.99 -29.63 -6.31
N TYR A 436 -17.91 -30.59 -7.23
CA TYR A 436 -16.68 -30.95 -7.90
C TYR A 436 -16.63 -30.33 -9.29
N VAL A 437 -15.87 -29.25 -9.43
CA VAL A 437 -15.80 -28.46 -10.66
C VAL A 437 -14.58 -28.85 -11.49
N THR A 438 -14.83 -29.35 -12.70
CA THR A 438 -13.82 -29.56 -13.74
C THR A 438 -13.68 -28.29 -14.57
N LYS A 439 -12.45 -27.85 -14.82
CA LYS A 439 -12.15 -26.56 -15.47
C LYS A 439 -11.47 -26.76 -16.81
N TYR A 440 -11.86 -25.96 -17.79
CA TYR A 440 -11.28 -25.91 -19.11
C TYR A 440 -11.00 -24.47 -19.51
N LEU A 441 -9.90 -24.27 -20.23
CA LEU A 441 -9.60 -23.03 -20.95
C LEU A 441 -9.88 -23.27 -22.43
N PHE A 442 -10.58 -22.33 -23.08
CA PHE A 442 -10.78 -22.40 -24.52
C PHE A 442 -9.65 -21.65 -25.25
N GLU A 443 -8.93 -22.35 -26.11
CA GLU A 443 -7.89 -21.80 -26.97
C GLU A 443 -8.47 -21.54 -28.36
N TYR A 444 -8.67 -20.25 -28.69
CA TYR A 444 -9.15 -19.84 -30.01
C TYR A 444 -8.10 -20.13 -31.08
N HIS A 445 -8.53 -20.60 -32.25
CA HIS A 445 -7.65 -20.78 -33.40
C HIS A 445 -7.44 -19.45 -34.13
N ASP A 446 -6.39 -19.36 -34.94
CA ASP A 446 -6.08 -18.17 -35.72
C ASP A 446 -7.21 -17.73 -36.67
N ASN A 447 -8.11 -18.65 -37.05
CA ASN A 447 -9.25 -18.38 -37.91
C ASN A 447 -10.48 -17.83 -37.17
N ASP A 448 -10.51 -17.92 -35.84
CA ASP A 448 -11.58 -17.33 -35.02
C ASP A 448 -11.38 -15.81 -34.97
N ARG A 449 -11.95 -15.10 -35.97
CA ARG A 449 -11.75 -13.66 -36.18
C ARG A 449 -12.91 -12.83 -35.63
N MET A 450 -12.57 -11.65 -35.12
CA MET A 450 -13.53 -10.60 -34.77
C MET A 450 -14.23 -10.08 -36.04
N LEU A 451 -15.37 -9.41 -35.86
CA LEU A 451 -16.03 -8.65 -36.92
C LEU A 451 -15.64 -7.16 -36.81
N GLY A 452 -15.49 -6.48 -37.95
CA GLY A 452 -15.33 -5.05 -38.03
C GLY A 452 -16.61 -4.30 -37.67
N PRO A 453 -16.57 -2.96 -37.56
CA PRO A 453 -17.73 -2.14 -37.17
C PRO A 453 -18.96 -2.33 -38.07
N GLN A 454 -18.74 -2.68 -39.34
CA GLN A 454 -19.78 -2.89 -40.36
C GLN A 454 -20.12 -4.39 -40.58
N GLY A 455 -19.63 -5.29 -39.71
CA GLY A 455 -19.97 -6.73 -39.76
C GLY A 455 -19.09 -7.61 -40.65
N GLY A 456 -18.14 -7.06 -41.40
CA GLY A 456 -17.16 -7.85 -42.17
C GLY A 456 -16.08 -8.49 -41.28
N ILE A 457 -15.38 -9.53 -41.74
CA ILE A 457 -14.31 -10.20 -40.97
C ILE A 457 -13.13 -9.23 -40.75
N ALA A 458 -12.71 -9.06 -39.50
CA ALA A 458 -11.56 -8.24 -39.13
C ALA A 458 -10.27 -9.08 -39.06
N GLN A 459 -9.11 -8.41 -39.13
CA GLN A 459 -7.81 -9.07 -38.93
C GLN A 459 -7.49 -9.39 -37.46
N VAL A 460 -8.36 -9.00 -36.53
CA VAL A 460 -8.17 -9.21 -35.08
C VAL A 460 -8.68 -10.60 -34.70
N ASN A 461 -7.86 -11.39 -33.99
CA ASN A 461 -8.30 -12.68 -33.47
C ASN A 461 -9.21 -12.49 -32.25
N VAL A 462 -10.20 -13.38 -32.08
CA VAL A 462 -11.12 -13.35 -30.94
C VAL A 462 -10.35 -13.56 -29.62
N GLY A 463 -9.41 -14.51 -29.58
CA GLY A 463 -8.59 -14.86 -28.42
C GLY A 463 -7.69 -13.73 -27.90
N ASP A 464 -7.39 -12.71 -28.73
CA ASP A 464 -6.69 -11.50 -28.28
C ASP A 464 -7.61 -10.57 -27.45
N ARG A 465 -8.93 -10.75 -27.57
CA ARG A 465 -9.95 -9.88 -26.97
C ARG A 465 -10.83 -10.59 -25.96
N VAL A 466 -10.62 -11.89 -25.71
CA VAL A 466 -11.43 -12.64 -24.75
C VAL A 466 -10.61 -13.66 -23.97
N LEU A 467 -10.92 -13.78 -22.67
CA LEU A 467 -10.66 -15.00 -21.92
C LEU A 467 -11.95 -15.82 -21.89
N THR A 468 -11.88 -17.07 -22.31
CA THR A 468 -13.01 -18.01 -22.24
C THR A 468 -12.64 -19.22 -21.42
N MET A 469 -13.35 -19.44 -20.32
CA MET A 469 -13.24 -20.63 -19.48
C MET A 469 -14.56 -21.40 -19.50
N VAL A 470 -14.48 -22.72 -19.43
CA VAL A 470 -15.65 -23.58 -19.30
C VAL A 470 -15.52 -24.38 -18.01
N LEU A 471 -16.54 -24.28 -17.16
CA LEU A 471 -16.61 -24.97 -15.89
C LEU A 471 -17.72 -26.00 -15.95
N HIS A 472 -17.43 -27.23 -15.59
CA HIS A 472 -18.36 -28.35 -15.61
C HIS A 472 -18.48 -28.94 -14.21
N ALA A 473 -19.71 -29.14 -13.75
CA ALA A 473 -19.96 -29.82 -12.48
C ALA A 473 -21.31 -30.55 -12.49
N LEU A 474 -21.44 -31.51 -11.56
CA LEU A 474 -22.70 -32.14 -11.21
C LEU A 474 -23.15 -31.53 -9.87
N LEU A 475 -24.28 -30.83 -9.86
CA LEU A 475 -24.85 -30.18 -8.68
C LEU A 475 -26.28 -30.68 -8.49
N GLU A 476 -26.59 -31.25 -7.33
CA GLU A 476 -27.94 -31.77 -7.00
C GLU A 476 -28.53 -32.73 -8.05
N ARG A 477 -27.67 -33.55 -8.69
CA ARG A 477 -28.00 -34.47 -9.80
C ARG A 477 -28.31 -33.80 -11.14
N GLU A 478 -28.16 -32.48 -11.24
CA GLU A 478 -28.19 -31.73 -12.49
C GLU A 478 -26.77 -31.48 -12.99
N GLU A 479 -26.49 -31.88 -14.23
CA GLU A 479 -25.23 -31.54 -14.88
C GLU A 479 -25.27 -30.08 -15.34
N ARG A 480 -24.28 -29.29 -14.95
CA ARG A 480 -24.19 -27.85 -15.24
C ARG A 480 -22.88 -27.52 -15.94
N VAL A 481 -22.97 -26.69 -16.98
CA VAL A 481 -21.84 -26.12 -17.70
C VAL A 481 -21.93 -24.61 -17.64
N VAL A 482 -20.92 -23.96 -17.07
CA VAL A 482 -20.78 -22.50 -17.09
C VAL A 482 -19.76 -22.13 -18.16
N VAL A 483 -20.19 -21.35 -19.15
CA VAL A 483 -19.31 -20.73 -20.14
C VAL A 483 -19.03 -19.30 -19.70
N PHE A 484 -17.83 -19.08 -19.18
CA PHE A 484 -17.43 -17.81 -18.59
C PHE A 484 -16.53 -17.03 -19.55
N HIS A 485 -16.99 -15.85 -19.98
CA HIS A 485 -16.28 -14.97 -20.89
C HIS A 485 -15.89 -13.66 -20.20
N ILE A 486 -14.65 -13.21 -20.38
CA ILE A 486 -14.25 -11.82 -20.14
C ILE A 486 -13.83 -11.21 -21.47
N ARG A 487 -14.64 -10.29 -22.00
CA ARG A 487 -14.49 -9.65 -23.31
C ARG A 487 -13.99 -8.22 -23.17
N HIS A 488 -13.04 -7.84 -24.00
CA HIS A 488 -12.60 -6.46 -24.18
C HIS A 488 -13.35 -5.84 -25.36
N ILE A 489 -14.30 -4.94 -25.11
CA ILE A 489 -15.11 -4.32 -26.17
C ILE A 489 -14.37 -3.11 -26.72
N LEU A 490 -13.99 -3.18 -27.99
CA LEU A 490 -13.16 -2.16 -28.63
C LEU A 490 -13.49 -2.00 -30.11
N GLY A 491 -14.54 -1.24 -30.45
CA GLY A 491 -14.94 -0.87 -31.82
C GLY A 491 -15.26 -2.01 -32.82
N HIS A 492 -14.79 -3.22 -32.53
CA HIS A 492 -15.01 -4.48 -33.23
C HIS A 492 -16.10 -5.24 -32.49
N GLN A 493 -16.79 -6.11 -33.22
CA GLN A 493 -17.88 -6.91 -32.69
C GLN A 493 -17.42 -8.36 -32.55
N PHE A 494 -17.86 -9.03 -31.49
CA PHE A 494 -17.67 -10.47 -31.37
C PHE A 494 -18.62 -11.19 -32.34
N PRO A 495 -18.15 -12.18 -33.10
CA PRO A 495 -19.03 -12.98 -33.95
C PRO A 495 -20.06 -13.72 -33.09
N ASN A 496 -21.27 -13.87 -33.62
CA ASN A 496 -22.31 -14.66 -32.95
C ASN A 496 -22.08 -16.15 -33.22
N MET A 497 -21.16 -16.74 -32.45
CA MET A 497 -20.76 -18.15 -32.51
C MET A 497 -20.68 -18.74 -31.09
N GLY A 498 -20.95 -20.04 -30.96
CA GLY A 498 -20.89 -20.77 -29.70
C GLY A 498 -19.65 -21.66 -29.56
N LEU A 499 -19.48 -22.26 -28.39
CA LEU A 499 -18.52 -23.34 -28.17
C LEU A 499 -19.11 -24.71 -28.49
N ASN A 500 -18.27 -25.66 -28.91
CA ASN A 500 -18.68 -27.06 -29.04
C ASN A 500 -18.78 -27.70 -27.65
N LEU A 501 -20.00 -27.89 -27.14
CA LEU A 501 -20.27 -28.48 -25.83
C LEU A 501 -20.91 -29.88 -25.91
N THR A 502 -20.77 -30.56 -27.06
CA THR A 502 -21.42 -31.86 -27.33
C THR A 502 -21.00 -32.99 -26.40
N GLN A 503 -19.87 -32.85 -25.70
CA GLN A 503 -19.42 -33.80 -24.68
C GLN A 503 -20.31 -33.83 -23.42
N TRP A 504 -21.17 -32.83 -23.21
CA TRP A 504 -22.11 -32.76 -22.09
C TRP A 504 -23.56 -32.55 -22.57
N PRO A 505 -24.12 -33.48 -23.36
CA PRO A 505 -25.34 -33.24 -24.15
C PRO A 505 -26.59 -32.93 -23.30
N ASN A 506 -26.60 -33.32 -22.03
CA ASN A 506 -27.72 -33.15 -21.12
C ASN A 506 -27.49 -32.02 -20.10
N ALA A 507 -26.36 -31.31 -20.17
CA ALA A 507 -26.04 -30.29 -19.19
C ALA A 507 -26.85 -29.02 -19.42
N ARG A 508 -27.31 -28.41 -18.33
CA ARG A 508 -27.82 -27.03 -18.38
C ARG A 508 -26.64 -26.09 -18.57
N VAL A 509 -26.75 -25.15 -19.50
CA VAL A 509 -25.67 -24.22 -19.84
C VAL A 509 -25.99 -22.84 -19.28
N TYR A 510 -25.01 -22.22 -18.62
CA TYR A 510 -25.08 -20.83 -18.18
C TYR A 510 -23.93 -20.07 -18.86
N GLU A 511 -24.25 -19.10 -19.70
CA GLU A 511 -23.23 -18.23 -20.28
C GLU A 511 -23.13 -16.96 -19.45
N VAL A 512 -21.96 -16.74 -18.86
CA VAL A 512 -21.65 -15.57 -18.05
C VAL A 512 -20.74 -14.67 -18.89
N MET A 513 -21.28 -13.55 -19.34
CA MET A 513 -20.59 -12.59 -20.20
C MET A 513 -20.19 -11.36 -19.40
N CYS A 514 -18.90 -11.26 -19.13
CA CYS A 514 -18.27 -10.08 -18.55
C CYS A 514 -17.70 -9.21 -19.67
N GLN A 515 -18.14 -7.97 -19.78
CA GLN A 515 -17.73 -7.04 -20.83
C GLN A 515 -17.03 -5.82 -20.22
N LEU A 516 -15.74 -5.68 -20.52
CA LEU A 516 -14.93 -4.52 -20.19
C LEU A 516 -14.99 -3.51 -21.34
N ASP A 517 -15.66 -2.38 -21.11
CA ASP A 517 -15.74 -1.23 -22.00
C ASP A 517 -14.93 -0.05 -21.42
N PRO A 518 -13.73 0.23 -21.97
CA PRO A 518 -12.90 1.32 -21.48
C PRO A 518 -13.51 2.71 -21.70
N ASN A 519 -14.49 2.86 -22.60
CA ASN A 519 -15.13 4.16 -22.88
C ASN A 519 -16.23 4.53 -21.86
N ARG A 520 -16.66 3.58 -21.02
CA ARG A 520 -17.68 3.79 -19.99
C ARG A 520 -17.10 4.07 -18.59
N ARG A 521 -15.78 4.23 -18.48
CA ARG A 521 -15.13 4.48 -17.20
C ARG A 521 -15.47 5.83 -16.62
N ASN A 522 -16.05 5.84 -15.42
CA ASN A 522 -16.07 6.99 -14.52
C ASN A 522 -15.48 6.58 -13.15
N GLU A 523 -15.46 7.49 -12.18
CA GLU A 523 -14.87 7.20 -10.86
C GLU A 523 -15.60 6.08 -10.10
N ALA A 524 -16.86 5.75 -10.45
CA ALA A 524 -17.74 4.76 -9.79
C ALA A 524 -17.99 3.46 -10.59
N ASP A 525 -17.72 3.43 -11.89
CA ASP A 525 -17.92 2.28 -12.78
C ASP A 525 -16.68 2.09 -13.67
N LEU A 526 -16.01 0.94 -13.57
CA LEU A 526 -14.84 0.62 -14.40
C LEU A 526 -15.21 0.21 -15.84
N GLY A 527 -16.48 0.35 -16.22
CA GLY A 527 -17.01 -0.08 -17.50
C GLY A 527 -17.14 -1.60 -17.58
N LEU A 528 -17.34 -2.29 -16.46
CA LEU A 528 -17.53 -3.74 -16.42
C LEU A 528 -19.01 -4.06 -16.27
N THR A 529 -19.59 -4.70 -17.29
CA THR A 529 -20.95 -5.26 -17.21
C THR A 529 -20.89 -6.78 -17.17
N VAL A 530 -21.74 -7.39 -16.35
CA VAL A 530 -21.88 -8.84 -16.23
C VAL A 530 -23.31 -9.19 -16.61
N ASN A 531 -23.48 -10.17 -17.49
CA ASN A 531 -24.79 -10.70 -17.87
C ASN A 531 -24.77 -12.22 -17.78
N ILE A 532 -25.79 -12.82 -17.21
CA ILE A 532 -25.94 -14.28 -17.11
C ILE A 532 -27.11 -14.75 -17.98
N ILE A 533 -26.85 -15.62 -18.94
CA ILE A 533 -27.87 -16.18 -19.84
C ILE A 533 -27.98 -17.70 -19.64
N PRO A 534 -29.11 -18.20 -19.13
CA PRO A 534 -29.34 -19.62 -18.98
C PRO A 534 -29.87 -20.25 -20.29
N PHE A 535 -29.45 -21.48 -20.56
CA PHE A 535 -29.91 -22.31 -21.67
C PHE A 535 -30.22 -23.71 -21.16
N GLN A 536 -31.27 -24.33 -21.69
CA GLN A 536 -31.75 -25.63 -21.21
C GLN A 536 -30.83 -26.80 -21.59
N SER A 537 -30.01 -26.64 -22.63
CA SER A 537 -29.09 -27.67 -23.12
C SER A 537 -28.00 -27.06 -24.01
N PRO A 538 -26.92 -27.80 -24.32
CA PRO A 538 -25.93 -27.35 -25.30
C PRO A 538 -26.50 -27.08 -26.69
N ALA A 539 -27.50 -27.86 -27.11
CA ALA A 539 -28.17 -27.66 -28.40
C ALA A 539 -28.95 -26.34 -28.41
N ASN A 540 -29.65 -26.03 -27.32
CA ASN A 540 -30.34 -24.75 -27.16
C ASN A 540 -29.37 -23.56 -27.12
N TYR A 541 -28.24 -23.70 -26.42
CA TYR A 541 -27.15 -22.72 -26.43
C TYR A 541 -26.62 -22.46 -27.85
N LEU A 542 -26.28 -23.53 -28.58
CA LEU A 542 -25.71 -23.40 -29.93
C LEU A 542 -26.71 -22.78 -30.93
N GLN A 543 -28.00 -23.11 -30.81
CA GLN A 543 -29.07 -22.49 -31.61
C GLN A 543 -29.14 -20.98 -31.39
N ASN A 544 -29.02 -20.52 -30.14
CA ASN A 544 -28.99 -19.09 -29.79
C ASN A 544 -27.70 -18.38 -30.19
N ARG A 545 -26.67 -19.14 -30.59
CA ARG A 545 -25.39 -18.65 -31.12
C ARG A 545 -25.25 -18.90 -32.63
N GLY A 546 -26.39 -18.91 -33.33
CA GLY A 546 -26.43 -18.95 -34.80
C GLY A 546 -26.07 -20.31 -35.43
N ASN A 547 -26.06 -21.39 -34.65
CA ASN A 547 -25.60 -22.73 -35.08
C ASN A 547 -24.16 -22.79 -35.61
N ALA A 548 -23.37 -21.76 -35.36
CA ALA A 548 -21.97 -21.68 -35.76
C ALA A 548 -21.08 -21.88 -34.54
N VAL A 549 -19.94 -22.56 -34.74
CA VAL A 549 -19.03 -22.95 -33.66
C VAL A 549 -17.65 -22.36 -33.92
N PHE A 550 -17.01 -21.87 -32.86
CA PHE A 550 -15.58 -21.55 -32.91
C PHE A 550 -14.74 -22.81 -33.20
N GLN A 551 -13.64 -22.63 -33.93
CA GLN A 551 -12.74 -23.74 -34.29
C GLN A 551 -11.82 -24.16 -33.15
N GLY A 552 -11.64 -23.28 -32.16
CA GLY A 552 -10.80 -23.50 -30.99
C GLY A 552 -11.07 -24.77 -30.18
N ASP A 553 -10.12 -25.07 -29.29
CA ASP A 553 -10.07 -26.30 -28.50
C ASP A 553 -10.32 -26.06 -27.00
N LEU A 554 -10.95 -27.03 -26.33
CA LEU A 554 -11.09 -27.06 -24.87
C LEU A 554 -9.92 -27.78 -24.22
N LEU A 555 -9.06 -27.01 -23.55
CA LEU A 555 -7.91 -27.53 -22.81
C LEU A 555 -8.26 -27.71 -21.34
N GLN A 556 -8.23 -28.94 -20.84
CA GLN A 556 -8.52 -29.23 -19.44
C GLN A 556 -7.40 -28.71 -18.52
N VAL A 557 -7.79 -28.04 -17.42
CA VAL A 557 -6.88 -27.63 -16.34
C VAL A 557 -6.76 -28.78 -15.33
N GLY A 558 -5.58 -29.40 -15.24
CA GLY A 558 -5.30 -30.55 -14.35
C GLY A 558 -4.32 -30.24 -13.21
N SER A 559 -4.13 -31.19 -12.29
CA SER A 559 -3.04 -31.22 -11.29
C SER A 559 -2.99 -30.07 -10.25
N VAL A 560 -4.11 -29.40 -10.00
CA VAL A 560 -4.19 -28.24 -9.08
C VAL A 560 -3.96 -28.59 -7.61
N SER A 561 -4.41 -29.77 -7.14
CA SER A 561 -4.25 -30.17 -5.73
C SER A 561 -2.79 -30.22 -5.29
N ASN A 562 -1.86 -30.55 -6.20
CA ASN A 562 -0.43 -30.58 -5.90
C ASN A 562 0.13 -29.18 -5.62
N VAL A 563 -0.44 -28.14 -6.25
CA VAL A 563 -0.05 -26.74 -6.04
C VAL A 563 -0.45 -26.29 -4.64
N HIS A 564 -1.71 -26.55 -4.25
CA HIS A 564 -2.20 -26.26 -2.89
C HIS A 564 -1.35 -26.94 -1.83
N SER A 565 -1.14 -28.26 -1.95
CA SER A 565 -0.34 -29.01 -0.98
C SER A 565 1.10 -28.50 -0.89
N ALA A 566 1.74 -28.18 -2.03
CA ALA A 566 3.09 -27.65 -2.03
C ALA A 566 3.15 -26.25 -1.41
N ALA A 567 2.19 -25.37 -1.72
CA ALA A 567 2.10 -24.03 -1.18
C ALA A 567 1.87 -24.07 0.35
N ASP A 568 0.95 -24.90 0.82
CA ASP A 568 0.69 -25.12 2.25
C ASP A 568 1.97 -25.57 2.98
N ILE A 569 2.72 -26.53 2.43
CA ILE A 569 3.99 -26.99 3.00
C ILE A 569 5.03 -25.86 3.01
N MET A 570 5.21 -25.15 1.89
CA MET A 570 6.14 -24.04 1.79
C MET A 570 5.82 -22.96 2.83
N MET A 571 4.56 -22.54 2.93
CA MET A 571 4.15 -21.45 3.83
C MET A 571 4.21 -21.84 5.32
N ASN A 572 3.96 -23.11 5.67
CA ASN A 572 3.83 -23.53 7.07
C ASN A 572 5.13 -24.08 7.68
N THR A 573 5.87 -24.93 6.95
CA THR A 573 7.06 -25.60 7.51
C THR A 573 8.29 -25.45 6.62
N GLY A 574 8.12 -24.95 5.40
CA GLY A 574 9.12 -24.96 4.35
C GLY A 574 9.65 -23.60 3.90
N TRP A 575 9.30 -22.52 4.60
CA TRP A 575 9.44 -21.16 4.06
C TRP A 575 10.90 -20.75 3.88
N GLN A 576 11.81 -21.29 4.67
CA GLN A 576 13.28 -21.13 4.52
C GLN A 576 13.93 -22.21 3.64
N VAL A 577 13.18 -23.22 3.19
CA VAL A 577 13.74 -24.41 2.53
C VAL A 577 13.62 -24.27 1.02
N ARG A 578 14.75 -24.06 0.33
CA ARG A 578 14.82 -23.92 -1.14
C ARG A 578 14.00 -24.97 -1.89
N ASN A 579 14.14 -26.25 -1.51
CA ASN A 579 13.46 -27.35 -2.21
C ASN A 579 11.92 -27.23 -2.13
N ARG A 580 11.37 -26.56 -1.10
CA ARG A 580 9.93 -26.35 -0.96
C ARG A 580 9.42 -25.27 -1.93
N HIS A 581 10.19 -24.20 -2.12
CA HIS A 581 9.91 -23.20 -3.15
C HIS A 581 9.96 -23.82 -4.55
N ALA A 582 11.01 -24.59 -4.84
CA ALA A 582 11.13 -25.29 -6.12
C ALA A 582 9.97 -26.27 -6.39
N GLN A 583 9.50 -26.99 -5.36
CA GLN A 583 8.33 -27.89 -5.46
C GLN A 583 7.05 -27.13 -5.82
N VAL A 584 6.80 -25.96 -5.22
CA VAL A 584 5.65 -25.11 -5.54
C VAL A 584 5.69 -24.70 -7.01
N PHE A 585 6.77 -24.08 -7.46
CA PHE A 585 6.87 -23.59 -8.83
C PHE A 585 6.95 -24.72 -9.88
N GLN A 586 7.45 -25.90 -9.53
CA GLN A 586 7.35 -27.08 -10.37
C GLN A 586 5.89 -27.54 -10.53
N ALA A 587 5.11 -27.55 -9.44
CA ALA A 587 3.70 -27.88 -9.49
C ALA A 587 2.94 -26.86 -10.36
N ILE A 588 3.21 -25.56 -10.18
CA ILE A 588 2.66 -24.49 -11.02
C ILE A 588 3.04 -24.70 -12.49
N SER A 589 4.31 -25.02 -12.77
CA SER A 589 4.79 -25.26 -14.13
C SER A 589 4.10 -26.43 -14.81
N ASN A 590 3.78 -27.50 -14.08
CA ASN A 590 3.06 -28.65 -14.62
C ASN A 590 1.64 -28.29 -15.08
N VAL A 591 0.97 -27.36 -14.39
CA VAL A 591 -0.35 -26.85 -14.77
C VAL A 591 -0.23 -25.86 -15.94
N LEU A 592 0.73 -24.94 -15.88
CA LEU A 592 0.89 -23.88 -16.87
C LEU A 592 1.54 -24.34 -18.18
N PHE A 593 2.36 -25.39 -18.21
CA PHE A 593 3.08 -25.81 -19.43
C PHE A 593 2.19 -26.03 -20.66
N PRO A 594 1.07 -26.78 -20.59
CA PRO A 594 0.14 -26.91 -21.71
C PRO A 594 -0.59 -25.60 -22.04
N LEU A 595 -0.67 -24.67 -21.08
CA LEU A 595 -1.41 -23.41 -21.17
C LEU A 595 -0.48 -22.18 -21.23
N ARG A 596 0.80 -22.38 -21.54
CA ARG A 596 1.87 -21.39 -21.27
C ARG A 596 1.71 -20.12 -22.12
N TRP A 597 1.01 -20.23 -23.24
CA TRP A 597 0.64 -19.11 -24.09
C TRP A 597 -0.22 -18.08 -23.35
N THR A 598 -0.94 -18.45 -22.29
CA THR A 598 -1.75 -17.52 -21.48
C THR A 598 -0.91 -16.45 -20.80
N VAL A 599 0.33 -16.79 -20.40
CA VAL A 599 1.28 -15.86 -19.78
C VAL A 599 1.78 -14.83 -20.80
N ASN A 600 2.09 -15.25 -22.02
CA ASN A 600 2.57 -14.37 -23.08
C ASN A 600 1.45 -13.87 -24.01
N ARG A 601 0.19 -14.05 -23.61
CA ARG A 601 -0.98 -13.61 -24.39
C ARG A 601 -0.81 -12.13 -24.72
N ASP A 602 -0.98 -11.80 -25.99
CA ASP A 602 -0.99 -10.41 -26.45
C ASP A 602 0.34 -9.64 -26.17
N ASN A 603 1.44 -10.38 -25.98
CA ASN A 603 2.76 -9.91 -25.52
C ASN A 603 2.76 -9.32 -24.09
N ALA A 604 1.92 -9.84 -23.18
CA ALA A 604 1.88 -9.39 -21.78
C ALA A 604 3.18 -9.67 -21.00
N ARG A 605 3.94 -10.71 -21.38
CA ARG A 605 5.26 -11.06 -20.80
C ARG A 605 5.21 -11.15 -19.26
N GLU A 606 5.99 -10.31 -18.57
CA GLU A 606 6.08 -10.27 -17.11
C GLU A 606 4.74 -9.90 -16.46
N ALA A 607 3.94 -9.03 -17.11
CA ALA A 607 2.61 -8.65 -16.65
C ALA A 607 1.65 -9.84 -16.55
N GLY A 608 1.67 -10.70 -17.56
CA GLY A 608 0.83 -11.90 -17.60
C GLY A 608 1.27 -12.93 -16.57
N PHE A 609 2.58 -13.06 -16.34
CA PHE A 609 3.09 -13.97 -15.31
C PHE A 609 2.71 -13.49 -13.91
N HIS A 610 2.88 -12.19 -13.65
CA HIS A 610 2.48 -11.54 -12.42
C HIS A 610 1.00 -11.77 -12.13
N SER A 611 0.10 -11.39 -13.04
CA SER A 611 -1.34 -11.48 -12.78
C SER A 611 -1.81 -12.92 -12.54
N ILE A 612 -1.25 -13.89 -13.26
CA ILE A 612 -1.55 -15.32 -13.06
C ILE A 612 -1.10 -15.79 -11.67
N LEU A 613 0.12 -15.44 -11.23
CA LEU A 613 0.58 -15.82 -9.89
C LEU A 613 -0.20 -15.13 -8.78
N HIS A 614 -0.59 -13.86 -8.97
CA HIS A 614 -1.46 -13.16 -8.03
C HIS A 614 -2.78 -13.90 -7.87
N GLY A 615 -3.48 -14.20 -8.97
CA GLY A 615 -4.74 -14.96 -8.92
C GLY A 615 -4.57 -16.35 -8.32
N LEU A 616 -3.49 -17.05 -8.66
CA LEU A 616 -3.18 -18.38 -8.14
C LEU A 616 -3.03 -18.38 -6.62
N PHE A 617 -2.15 -17.53 -6.08
CA PHE A 617 -1.92 -17.48 -4.63
C PHE A 617 -3.11 -16.91 -3.89
N TYR A 618 -3.90 -16.03 -4.52
CA TYR A 618 -5.18 -15.57 -3.98
C TYR A 618 -6.17 -16.73 -3.79
N ALA A 619 -6.22 -17.67 -4.74
CA ALA A 619 -7.07 -18.86 -4.66
C ALA A 619 -6.53 -19.98 -3.75
N CYS A 620 -5.25 -19.94 -3.37
CA CYS A 620 -4.68 -20.89 -2.40
C CYS A 620 -5.09 -20.50 -0.97
N SER A 621 -5.60 -21.44 -0.16
CA SER A 621 -5.95 -21.16 1.25
C SER A 621 -4.79 -20.59 2.08
N ASN A 622 -3.55 -20.84 1.66
CA ASN A 622 -2.31 -20.26 2.18
C ASN A 622 -1.45 -19.81 0.96
N PRO A 623 -0.92 -18.57 0.91
CA PRO A 623 -0.79 -17.56 1.97
C PRO A 623 -2.10 -16.94 2.49
N ALA A 624 -2.03 -16.33 3.67
CA ALA A 624 -3.11 -15.54 4.24
C ALA A 624 -3.25 -14.18 3.52
N ARG A 625 -2.13 -13.60 3.06
CA ARG A 625 -2.11 -12.38 2.24
C ARG A 625 -1.18 -12.50 1.04
N VAL A 626 -1.61 -11.91 -0.06
CA VAL A 626 -0.88 -11.77 -1.31
C VAL A 626 -0.82 -10.28 -1.63
N ILE A 627 0.36 -9.70 -1.45
CA ILE A 627 0.61 -8.29 -1.73
C ILE A 627 1.41 -8.24 -3.01
N ILE A 628 0.85 -7.59 -4.02
CA ILE A 628 1.55 -7.31 -5.27
C ILE A 628 2.26 -5.98 -5.14
N GLU A 629 3.36 -5.81 -5.89
CA GLU A 629 3.93 -4.48 -6.11
C GLU A 629 4.31 -3.76 -4.81
N PHE A 630 4.80 -4.52 -3.84
CA PHE A 630 5.08 -4.03 -2.50
C PHE A 630 6.27 -3.06 -2.53
N GLN A 631 6.04 -1.82 -2.10
CA GLN A 631 7.11 -0.83 -1.98
C GLN A 631 8.05 -1.19 -0.83
N LEU A 632 9.36 -1.06 -1.04
CA LEU A 632 10.38 -1.42 -0.06
C LEU A 632 11.05 -0.22 0.61
N GLY A 633 10.71 1.00 0.15
CA GLY A 633 11.40 2.25 0.47
C GLY A 633 12.37 2.66 -0.64
N GLY A 634 12.74 3.94 -0.71
CA GLY A 634 13.73 4.46 -1.68
C GLY A 634 13.35 4.27 -3.16
N GLY A 635 12.06 4.23 -3.49
CA GLY A 635 11.56 3.98 -4.84
C GLY A 635 11.65 2.52 -5.31
N GLN A 636 12.16 1.61 -4.48
CA GLN A 636 12.21 0.18 -4.80
C GLN A 636 10.87 -0.49 -4.57
N LYS A 637 10.59 -1.48 -5.41
CA LYS A 637 9.31 -2.16 -5.46
C LYS A 637 9.52 -3.61 -5.86
N VAL A 638 8.89 -4.54 -5.14
CA VAL A 638 8.96 -5.97 -5.46
C VAL A 638 7.64 -6.46 -6.01
N ASP A 639 7.71 -7.40 -6.96
CA ASP A 639 6.54 -7.85 -7.71
C ASP A 639 5.49 -8.54 -6.83
N LEU A 640 5.91 -9.42 -5.91
CA LEU A 640 4.99 -10.26 -5.14
C LEU A 640 5.52 -10.55 -3.73
N VAL A 641 4.65 -10.47 -2.72
CA VAL A 641 4.92 -10.85 -1.33
C VAL A 641 3.80 -11.77 -0.83
N LEU A 642 4.20 -12.91 -0.28
CA LEU A 642 3.31 -13.88 0.34
C LEU A 642 3.49 -13.81 1.86
N LEU A 643 2.40 -13.60 2.60
CA LEU A 643 2.39 -13.60 4.06
C LEU A 643 1.60 -14.78 4.61
N ARG A 644 2.19 -15.48 5.56
CA ARG A 644 1.47 -16.49 6.36
C ARG A 644 0.52 -15.83 7.36
N SER A 645 -0.41 -16.62 7.91
CA SER A 645 -1.29 -16.16 8.98
C SER A 645 -0.49 -15.75 10.23
N VAL A 646 -0.97 -14.72 10.93
CA VAL A 646 -0.41 -14.20 12.19
C VAL A 646 -0.47 -15.26 13.30
N GLU A 647 -1.40 -16.21 13.21
CA GLU A 647 -1.61 -17.29 14.18
C GLU A 647 -0.55 -18.41 14.10
N ALA A 648 0.38 -18.35 13.13
CA ALA A 648 1.45 -19.34 13.02
C ALA A 648 2.43 -19.22 14.21
N ARG A 649 2.83 -20.35 14.81
CA ARG A 649 3.67 -20.42 16.03
C ARG A 649 4.98 -19.63 15.98
N ASP A 650 5.52 -19.38 14.79
CA ASP A 650 6.79 -18.67 14.58
C ASP A 650 6.61 -17.19 14.14
N GLY A 651 5.37 -16.70 14.11
CA GLY A 651 5.02 -15.36 13.62
C GLY A 651 4.90 -15.27 12.09
N THR A 652 4.64 -14.05 11.61
CA THR A 652 4.44 -13.75 10.17
C THR A 652 5.78 -13.61 9.47
N HIS A 653 6.18 -14.54 8.60
CA HIS A 653 7.41 -14.42 7.80
C HIS A 653 7.09 -14.12 6.34
N PRO A 654 7.50 -12.95 5.80
CA PRO A 654 7.28 -12.64 4.40
C PRO A 654 8.16 -13.48 3.48
N ILE A 655 7.55 -14.00 2.42
CA ILE A 655 8.26 -14.53 1.25
C ILE A 655 8.11 -13.52 0.13
N VAL A 656 9.24 -12.90 -0.23
CA VAL A 656 9.38 -11.84 -1.22
C VAL A 656 9.88 -12.46 -2.52
N ILE A 657 9.15 -12.26 -3.60
CA ILE A 657 9.35 -12.92 -4.89
C ILE A 657 9.49 -11.86 -5.99
N GLU A 658 10.69 -11.76 -6.56
CA GLU A 658 10.90 -11.01 -7.81
C GLU A 658 10.51 -11.89 -9.00
N LEU A 659 9.70 -11.37 -9.91
CA LEU A 659 9.24 -12.05 -11.10
C LEU A 659 10.00 -11.54 -12.31
N LYS A 660 10.37 -12.45 -13.22
CA LYS A 660 10.94 -12.07 -14.51
C LYS A 660 10.32 -12.87 -15.64
N PHE A 661 10.37 -12.30 -16.84
CA PHE A 661 10.09 -13.01 -18.08
C PHE A 661 11.35 -13.14 -18.94
N ALA A 662 11.65 -14.36 -19.39
CA ALA A 662 12.77 -14.66 -20.27
C ALA A 662 12.28 -15.14 -21.64
N GLY A 663 12.61 -14.37 -22.68
CA GLY A 663 12.46 -14.77 -24.06
C GLY A 663 13.61 -15.66 -24.55
N THR A 664 13.71 -15.82 -25.87
CA THR A 664 14.74 -16.66 -26.51
C THR A 664 16.16 -16.21 -26.14
N GLY A 665 16.92 -17.10 -25.50
CA GLY A 665 18.33 -16.82 -25.13
C GLY A 665 18.52 -15.88 -23.94
N GLU A 666 17.44 -15.45 -23.27
CA GLU A 666 17.51 -14.41 -22.24
C GLU A 666 17.58 -14.94 -20.81
N LEU A 667 17.35 -16.25 -20.59
CA LEU A 667 17.20 -16.81 -19.25
C LEU A 667 18.36 -16.48 -18.31
N GLN A 668 19.61 -16.64 -18.77
CA GLN A 668 20.78 -16.35 -17.94
C GLN A 668 20.90 -14.86 -17.60
N ARG A 669 20.61 -13.97 -18.56
CA ARG A 669 20.57 -12.53 -18.31
C ARG A 669 19.52 -12.18 -17.26
N LYS A 670 18.32 -12.78 -17.36
CA LYS A 670 17.23 -12.56 -16.39
C LYS A 670 17.54 -13.09 -15.00
N ILE A 671 18.29 -14.19 -14.89
CA ILE A 671 18.79 -14.70 -13.60
C ILE A 671 19.73 -13.68 -12.94
N VAL A 672 20.63 -13.06 -13.71
CA VAL A 672 21.54 -12.03 -13.20
C VAL A 672 20.76 -10.79 -12.74
N GLU A 673 19.83 -10.30 -13.57
CA GLU A 673 18.97 -9.16 -13.25
C GLU A 673 18.18 -9.37 -11.94
N ALA A 674 17.49 -10.52 -11.82
CA ALA A 674 16.75 -10.85 -10.63
C ALA A 674 17.66 -10.92 -9.39
N ASN A 675 18.85 -11.52 -9.49
CA ASN A 675 19.78 -11.60 -8.36
C ASN A 675 20.31 -10.24 -7.91
N THR A 676 20.53 -9.32 -8.85
CA THR A 676 20.94 -7.93 -8.55
C THR A 676 19.83 -7.21 -7.78
N GLN A 677 18.58 -7.31 -8.24
CA GLN A 677 17.43 -6.71 -7.54
C GLN A 677 17.20 -7.32 -6.15
N LEU A 678 17.29 -8.65 -6.01
CA LEU A 678 17.26 -9.27 -4.69
C LEU A 678 18.43 -8.84 -3.79
N GLY A 679 19.51 -8.27 -4.35
CA GLY A 679 20.60 -7.65 -3.61
C GLY A 679 20.23 -6.31 -3.04
N SER A 680 19.63 -5.45 -3.87
CA SER A 680 19.15 -4.15 -3.41
C SER A 680 18.05 -4.29 -2.35
N TYR A 681 17.15 -5.27 -2.53
CA TYR A 681 16.06 -5.54 -1.59
C TYR A 681 16.51 -6.10 -0.24
N PHE A 682 17.70 -6.73 -0.17
CA PHE A 682 18.17 -7.37 1.06
C PHE A 682 18.37 -6.34 2.19
N ASN A 683 18.80 -5.13 1.86
CA ASN A 683 19.03 -4.09 2.88
C ASN A 683 17.80 -3.22 3.16
N ALA A 684 16.73 -3.34 2.36
CA ALA A 684 15.51 -2.56 2.53
C ALA A 684 14.84 -2.80 3.90
N ARG A 685 14.20 -1.74 4.44
CA ARG A 685 13.50 -1.78 5.74
C ARG A 685 11.98 -1.75 5.64
N GLY A 686 11.42 -1.55 4.43
CA GLY A 686 9.98 -1.50 4.20
C GLY A 686 9.21 -2.76 4.63
N TYR A 687 9.87 -3.91 4.80
CA TYR A 687 9.25 -5.16 5.29
C TYR A 687 8.63 -5.04 6.68
N LYS A 688 9.14 -4.15 7.55
CA LYS A 688 8.64 -3.98 8.92
C LYS A 688 7.15 -3.62 8.99
N ARG A 689 6.58 -3.13 7.89
CA ARG A 689 5.17 -2.73 7.80
C ARG A 689 4.19 -3.90 7.81
N ILE A 690 4.66 -5.08 7.41
CA ILE A 690 3.81 -6.24 7.13
C ILE A 690 4.16 -7.44 8.02
N THR A 691 5.13 -7.29 8.92
CA THR A 691 5.58 -8.39 9.78
C THR A 691 6.21 -7.86 11.08
N ASP A 692 5.86 -8.51 12.19
CA ASP A 692 6.60 -8.42 13.47
C ASP A 692 7.72 -9.48 13.57
N GLY A 693 7.78 -10.40 12.62
CA GLY A 693 8.83 -11.39 12.50
C GLY A 693 10.18 -10.74 12.24
N ASN A 694 11.26 -11.40 12.65
CA ASN A 694 12.63 -10.92 12.49
C ASN A 694 13.30 -11.39 11.18
N THR A 695 12.60 -12.21 10.40
CA THR A 695 13.15 -12.87 9.20
C THR A 695 12.27 -12.67 7.97
N VAL A 696 12.91 -12.39 6.83
CA VAL A 696 12.31 -12.32 5.48
C VAL A 696 13.06 -13.24 4.52
N VAL A 697 12.32 -13.93 3.65
CA VAL A 697 12.89 -14.77 2.59
C VAL A 697 12.74 -14.07 1.25
N LEU A 698 13.85 -13.93 0.53
CA LEU A 698 13.91 -13.34 -0.80
C LEU A 698 14.26 -14.41 -1.84
N THR A 699 13.41 -14.55 -2.84
CA THR A 699 13.56 -15.47 -3.97
C THR A 699 13.15 -14.80 -5.29
N TYR A 700 13.38 -15.47 -6.41
CA TYR A 700 12.84 -15.08 -7.70
C TYR A 700 12.14 -16.24 -8.38
N ALA A 701 11.24 -15.93 -9.31
CA ALA A 701 10.69 -16.86 -10.27
C ALA A 701 10.75 -16.25 -11.67
N ILE A 702 11.29 -16.99 -12.64
CA ILE A 702 11.49 -16.53 -14.01
C ILE A 702 10.73 -17.44 -14.96
N PHE A 703 9.75 -16.89 -15.66
CA PHE A 703 9.03 -17.60 -16.70
C PHE A 703 9.87 -17.67 -17.98
N ASN A 704 10.13 -18.88 -18.47
CA ASN A 704 10.91 -19.18 -19.67
C ASN A 704 9.97 -19.59 -20.82
N ASP A 705 9.69 -18.65 -21.72
CA ASP A 705 8.74 -18.84 -22.83
C ASP A 705 9.19 -19.93 -23.84
N ARG A 706 10.48 -20.28 -23.84
CA ARG A 706 11.06 -21.30 -24.72
C ARG A 706 11.28 -22.66 -24.06
N ALA A 707 10.74 -22.85 -22.85
CA ALA A 707 10.82 -24.12 -22.16
C ALA A 707 10.24 -25.26 -23.02
N GLN A 708 10.99 -26.36 -23.13
CA GLN A 708 10.59 -27.55 -23.86
C GLN A 708 9.94 -28.60 -22.96
N ARG A 709 10.02 -28.42 -21.64
CA ARG A 709 9.50 -29.33 -20.63
C ARG A 709 8.93 -28.55 -19.46
N PRO A 710 7.92 -29.08 -18.74
CA PRO A 710 7.33 -28.41 -17.58
C PRO A 710 8.37 -27.97 -16.54
N ASN A 711 9.36 -28.81 -16.22
CA ASN A 711 10.39 -28.51 -15.22
C ASN A 711 11.42 -27.44 -15.61
N THR A 712 11.31 -26.87 -16.82
CA THR A 712 12.16 -25.76 -17.27
C THR A 712 11.35 -24.50 -17.57
N LEU A 713 10.03 -24.53 -17.33
CA LEU A 713 9.11 -23.42 -17.58
C LEU A 713 9.31 -22.28 -16.60
N ILE A 714 9.45 -22.58 -15.30
CA ILE A 714 9.72 -21.58 -14.27
C ILE A 714 11.06 -21.91 -13.63
N SER A 715 12.03 -21.01 -13.80
CA SER A 715 13.30 -21.07 -13.10
C SER A 715 13.18 -20.36 -11.76
N VAL A 716 13.67 -20.98 -10.69
CA VAL A 716 13.59 -20.47 -9.32
C VAL A 716 15.01 -20.30 -8.77
N LYS A 717 15.18 -19.42 -7.80
CA LYS A 717 16.48 -19.18 -7.17
C LYS A 717 17.07 -20.45 -6.53
N ASP A 718 18.34 -20.70 -6.85
CA ASP A 718 19.07 -21.86 -6.35
C ASP A 718 19.53 -21.74 -4.89
N VAL A 719 19.58 -20.53 -4.34
CA VAL A 719 19.91 -20.27 -2.94
C VAL A 719 19.03 -19.14 -2.43
N LEU A 720 18.16 -19.41 -1.45
CA LEU A 720 17.33 -18.37 -0.85
C LEU A 720 18.20 -17.34 -0.14
N ARG A 721 17.84 -16.05 -0.23
CA ARG A 721 18.43 -15.03 0.63
C ARG A 721 17.52 -14.84 1.82
N ILE A 722 18.06 -15.05 3.00
CA ILE A 722 17.33 -14.90 4.25
C ILE A 722 17.91 -13.70 4.94
N LYS A 723 17.08 -12.67 5.12
CA LYS A 723 17.43 -11.52 5.95
C LYS A 723 16.95 -11.82 7.35
N ASP A 724 17.88 -12.04 8.27
CA ASP A 724 17.62 -12.12 9.70
C ASP A 724 17.89 -10.78 10.36
N ASN A 725 17.33 -10.61 11.56
CA ASN A 725 17.46 -9.38 12.35
C ASN A 725 16.99 -8.14 11.56
N LEU A 726 15.69 -8.09 11.25
CA LEU A 726 15.06 -6.89 10.69
C LEU A 726 15.25 -5.63 11.55
N GLY A 727 15.78 -5.74 12.77
CA GLY A 727 16.13 -4.61 13.62
C GLY A 727 14.90 -3.79 13.96
N HIS A 728 13.80 -4.45 14.36
CA HIS A 728 12.67 -3.79 14.99
C HIS A 728 13.23 -2.89 16.11
N SER A 729 12.87 -1.61 16.10
CA SER A 729 13.56 -0.64 16.95
C SER A 729 13.37 -1.00 18.42
N SER A 730 14.23 -0.58 19.34
CA SER A 730 14.15 -0.97 20.76
C SER A 730 12.82 -0.60 21.48
N ALA A 731 11.96 0.20 20.86
CA ALA A 731 10.57 0.40 21.30
C ALA A 731 9.65 -0.80 20.95
N ASP A 732 9.98 -1.49 19.86
CA ASP A 732 9.43 -2.76 19.38
C ASP A 732 10.14 -3.99 20.00
N ASP A 733 11.20 -3.77 20.79
CA ASP A 733 11.80 -4.77 21.68
C ASP A 733 11.45 -4.41 23.13
N LEU A 734 10.15 -4.40 23.46
CA LEU A 734 9.79 -4.50 24.87
C LEU A 734 10.32 -5.84 25.42
N PRO A 735 10.99 -5.86 26.59
CA PRO A 735 11.47 -7.10 27.17
C PRO A 735 10.26 -7.96 27.55
N GLY A 736 10.05 -9.03 26.78
CA GLY A 736 8.92 -9.93 26.91
C GLY A 736 8.93 -11.11 25.96
N ARG A 737 10.11 -11.51 25.46
CA ARG A 737 10.37 -12.88 25.02
C ARG A 737 11.02 -13.65 26.14
#